data_AF-A0A1Q8CPP6-F1
#
_entry.id   AF-A0A1Q8CPP6-F1
#
_cell.length_a   1.000
_cell.length_b   1.000
_cell.length_c   1.000
_cell.angle_alpha   90.00
_cell.angle_beta   90.00
_cell.angle_gamma   90.00
#
_symmetry.space_group_name_H-M   'P 1'
#
loop_
_entity.id
_entity.type
_entity.pdbx_description
1 polymer ?
#
loop_
_entity_poly.entity_id
_entity_poly.type
_entity_poly.pdbx_seq_one_letter_code
_entity_poly.pdbx_strand_id
1 'polypeptide(L)'
;MGVLAAVLLTLLPGSAAAESGNRPPDAPARLTVDGRVDPLAVDGRPGFGWLPRDRDGNEAQTAYQLLVTDATGRNRVWDSGRVRSSRQSWVAYAGSPLSPGTTYRWTVRTWDRRGAASPYARPASFDTGLGARDWSGASWIRRVTTGNDAADEWTLARRTVRLGVAPVVRARAYVAAMGDWELHVDGRTVARGSSYGYPGEGYYDVAALSRLAPGRAMTVGVRYHYWACRCQGRAPGPLPPEGPSGLLVKVVVEHTDGTRQVLVSDDSWQVARDTSHDVSTLTYRNSDAGDRVEHIDATRETPGWDRPGHTGQGWAPASVIGPHPRPAPPSCTGYPGDSAPCAFTDLAAQQAHLRRWTVRPVSVRRLPDGTVFADMGRVISAVPSVRFRDGTAGHRVSMTTSYRRNNTTLAAPAAAGAREVSLAATAGVHVGDELVVDAPAAGYGPGWPESRTVVSVGSQGTVGVDAPLRRAHAAGAWVENSRAGTSGLDTQGSDLRFHYTQRDGRQVAEPFTYWGWRYLQIDDPGETLSADQITAVAQATDVRPGEAATFDSSDDTLDAVFRLMVHSALHSAQNVFLDTPTREKGQFLGDAIDISFATMEALGERGLTRQAIVEFAHSQARYWPSGALNAVYPNGDGRRDIPDYTEMFPEWIMRYHRLTGDSEFVARLLPTLRRVADYVWAAVDDTGLVHRLPGGSGPYENGIIDWPAAMRYGSVVTDNGSRTVVNALAVGAMRAVADAAEVVGDHAGARVYRDRADTIADAMNERLREPANGLYADGLALSTGERIPHYSQHAQSFPLAYGVAPASAHPVLGEYVESLGVRQGPMTLRQLLTALHRTGRPDAILRLLTNPTDDGPAQVLAEGGTFLWEQWTPGCAQAPCAGPEVNQNSSESFSHGWGAAGISAVLESLLGLEVTGAGADTVRISPPVSRLRAAAGTEWTERGPVGVDWERGGHGLELAVSVPVNVTATVVLPAAPRGYRAWGAGAPRVVDSGDGRVVFTVGSGRTHFEER
;
A
#
# COMPACT_ATOMS: atom_id res chain seq x y z
N MET A 1 72.94 25.24 -50.41
CA MET A 1 71.81 24.86 -51.28
C MET A 1 70.69 24.32 -50.40
N GLY A 2 69.44 24.66 -50.67
CA GLY A 2 68.28 24.27 -49.84
C GLY A 2 67.30 25.43 -49.70
N VAL A 3 66.21 25.38 -50.45
CA VAL A 3 65.20 26.46 -50.55
C VAL A 3 64.17 26.30 -49.42
N LEU A 4 63.86 27.40 -48.71
CA LEU A 4 62.62 27.46 -47.92
C LEU A 4 61.45 27.75 -48.86
N ALA A 5 60.45 26.87 -48.86
CA ALA A 5 59.16 27.09 -49.50
C ALA A 5 58.05 26.99 -48.44
N ALA A 6 57.19 28.00 -48.38
CA ALA A 6 56.04 28.03 -47.48
C ALA A 6 54.89 27.15 -48.03
N VAL A 7 54.11 26.55 -47.13
CA VAL A 7 52.85 25.88 -47.46
C VAL A 7 51.73 26.53 -46.65
N LEU A 8 50.70 27.00 -47.35
CA LEU A 8 49.48 27.56 -46.77
C LEU A 8 48.74 26.50 -45.94
N LEU A 9 48.37 26.84 -44.70
CA LEU A 9 47.27 26.15 -44.01
C LEU A 9 45.96 26.88 -44.33
N THR A 10 45.04 26.20 -45.01
CA THR A 10 43.68 26.70 -45.24
C THR A 10 42.85 26.64 -43.96
N LEU A 11 42.52 27.81 -43.41
CA LEU A 11 41.54 27.95 -42.33
C LEU A 11 40.14 27.56 -42.85
N LEU A 12 39.64 26.40 -42.41
CA LEU A 12 38.20 26.14 -42.42
C LEU A 12 37.56 27.01 -41.34
N PRO A 13 36.43 27.70 -41.61
CA PRO A 13 35.75 28.49 -40.60
C PRO A 13 35.22 27.55 -39.51
N GLY A 14 35.74 27.69 -38.30
CA GLY A 14 35.18 27.00 -37.15
C GLY A 14 33.72 27.39 -37.01
N SER A 15 32.83 26.39 -37.01
CA SER A 15 31.44 26.58 -36.66
C SER A 15 31.37 27.01 -35.20
N ALA A 16 31.37 28.32 -34.96
CA ALA A 16 30.99 28.87 -33.68
C ALA A 16 29.54 28.45 -33.43
N ALA A 17 29.36 27.39 -32.64
CA ALA A 17 28.07 27.03 -32.10
C ALA A 17 27.59 28.24 -31.30
N ALA A 18 26.57 28.93 -31.82
CA ALA A 18 25.99 30.06 -31.13
C ALA A 18 25.53 29.57 -29.75
N GLU A 19 26.03 30.20 -28.68
CA GLU A 19 25.51 29.95 -27.35
C GLU A 19 24.00 30.25 -27.39
N SER A 20 23.18 29.21 -27.25
CA SER A 20 21.74 29.40 -27.04
C SER A 20 21.59 30.19 -25.74
N GLY A 21 21.18 31.45 -25.86
CA GLY A 21 21.07 32.37 -24.73
C GLY A 21 20.16 31.79 -23.64
N ASN A 22 20.59 31.96 -22.39
CA ASN A 22 19.88 31.44 -21.21
C ASN A 22 18.42 31.91 -21.20
N ARG A 23 17.48 30.97 -21.23
CA ARG A 23 16.05 31.27 -21.11
C ARG A 23 15.68 31.22 -19.64
N PRO A 24 15.12 32.30 -19.05
CA PRO A 24 14.70 32.25 -17.65
C PRO A 24 13.71 31.11 -17.39
N PRO A 25 13.79 30.44 -16.23
CA PRO A 25 12.92 29.31 -15.91
C PRO A 25 11.44 29.69 -15.96
N ASP A 26 10.61 28.74 -16.36
CA ASP A 26 9.16 28.86 -16.27
C ASP A 26 8.71 28.87 -14.80
N ALA A 27 7.53 29.43 -14.54
CA ALA A 27 6.96 29.43 -13.20
C ALA A 27 6.86 27.99 -12.63
N PRO A 28 7.22 27.73 -11.35
CA PRO A 28 7.16 26.39 -10.77
C PRO A 28 5.77 25.74 -10.87
N ALA A 29 5.74 24.41 -10.90
CA ALA A 29 4.52 23.60 -11.02
C ALA A 29 4.40 22.59 -9.87
N ARG A 30 3.25 21.88 -9.81
CA ARG A 30 2.95 20.84 -8.81
C ARG A 30 3.30 21.28 -7.38
N LEU A 31 2.73 22.41 -6.97
CA LEU A 31 2.85 22.92 -5.60
C LEU A 31 2.16 21.95 -4.64
N THR A 32 2.88 21.50 -3.62
CA THR A 32 2.39 20.60 -2.56
C THR A 32 2.69 21.15 -1.17
N VAL A 33 1.87 20.74 -0.21
CA VAL A 33 2.12 20.91 1.23
C VAL A 33 1.99 19.53 1.86
N ASP A 34 3.02 19.10 2.57
CA ASP A 34 3.17 17.74 3.12
C ASP A 34 2.91 16.65 2.06
N GLY A 35 3.49 16.83 0.86
CA GLY A 35 3.32 15.94 -0.31
C GLY A 35 1.95 16.02 -1.03
N ARG A 36 0.94 16.66 -0.42
CA ARG A 36 -0.44 16.73 -0.92
C ARG A 36 -0.72 18.04 -1.68
N VAL A 37 -1.62 18.00 -2.66
CA VAL A 37 -2.06 19.18 -3.43
C VAL A 37 -3.29 19.78 -2.76
N ASP A 38 -3.28 21.09 -2.52
CA ASP A 38 -4.36 21.84 -1.86
C ASP A 38 -4.99 21.14 -0.62
N PRO A 39 -4.19 20.62 0.34
CA PRO A 39 -4.71 19.81 1.45
C PRO A 39 -5.63 20.60 2.39
N LEU A 40 -6.69 19.93 2.85
CA LEU A 40 -7.72 20.52 3.71
C LEU A 40 -7.42 20.42 5.22
N ALA A 41 -6.34 19.74 5.60
CA ALA A 41 -5.80 19.72 6.96
C ALA A 41 -4.29 19.46 6.92
N VAL A 42 -3.51 20.44 7.37
CA VAL A 42 -2.07 20.37 7.59
C VAL A 42 -1.80 20.60 9.07
N ASP A 43 -1.34 19.55 9.77
CA ASP A 43 -1.05 19.59 11.20
C ASP A 43 0.41 20.02 11.46
N GLY A 44 0.63 20.82 12.51
CA GLY A 44 1.96 21.26 12.90
C GLY A 44 2.54 22.33 11.95
N ARG A 45 3.76 22.09 11.45
CA ARG A 45 4.49 23.03 10.58
C ARG A 45 4.41 22.55 9.12
N PRO A 46 3.81 23.33 8.20
CA PRO A 46 3.74 22.96 6.78
C PRO A 46 5.12 22.76 6.14
N GLY A 47 5.31 21.65 5.42
CA GLY A 47 6.43 21.41 4.53
C GLY A 47 6.06 21.66 3.07
N PHE A 48 6.63 22.69 2.45
CA PHE A 48 6.32 23.05 1.05
C PHE A 48 7.14 22.22 0.05
N GLY A 49 6.49 21.82 -1.05
CA GLY A 49 7.11 21.14 -2.19
C GLY A 49 6.72 21.71 -3.55
N TRP A 50 7.61 21.68 -4.54
CA TRP A 50 7.33 22.14 -5.90
C TRP A 50 8.27 21.50 -6.93
N LEU A 51 7.85 21.51 -8.19
CA LEU A 51 8.70 21.17 -9.34
C LEU A 51 9.19 22.46 -10.02
N PRO A 52 10.51 22.73 -10.02
CA PRO A 52 11.09 23.78 -10.87
C PRO A 52 10.90 23.39 -12.34
N ARG A 53 10.73 24.39 -13.21
CA ARG A 53 10.59 24.18 -14.65
C ARG A 53 11.58 25.05 -15.40
N ASP A 54 12.40 24.41 -16.20
CA ASP A 54 13.32 25.08 -17.12
C ASP A 54 13.23 24.41 -18.49
N ARG A 55 13.47 25.18 -19.54
CA ARG A 55 13.50 24.71 -20.93
C ARG A 55 14.92 24.48 -21.40
N ASP A 56 15.90 25.05 -20.69
CA ASP A 56 17.32 24.78 -20.91
C ASP A 56 17.70 23.45 -20.25
N GLY A 57 18.69 22.78 -20.84
CA GLY A 57 19.19 21.49 -20.39
C GLY A 57 20.32 21.63 -19.38
N ASN A 58 20.51 20.61 -18.53
CA ASN A 58 21.50 20.61 -17.46
C ASN A 58 21.31 21.82 -16.51
N GLU A 59 20.08 21.98 -16.04
CA GLU A 59 19.65 23.07 -15.14
C GLU A 59 19.32 22.57 -13.73
N ALA A 60 19.59 23.44 -12.76
CA ALA A 60 19.38 23.20 -11.34
C ALA A 60 18.89 24.47 -10.64
N GLN A 61 18.16 24.29 -9.53
CA GLN A 61 17.68 25.40 -8.72
C GLN A 61 18.79 25.87 -7.79
N THR A 62 19.21 27.14 -7.91
CA THR A 62 20.21 27.73 -7.00
C THR A 62 19.59 28.49 -5.83
N ALA A 63 18.35 28.93 -5.97
CA ALA A 63 17.60 29.62 -4.93
C ALA A 63 16.08 29.48 -5.12
N TYR A 64 15.33 29.74 -4.06
CA TYR A 64 13.88 29.91 -4.10
C TYR A 64 13.42 31.12 -3.27
N GLN A 65 12.17 31.52 -3.46
CA GLN A 65 11.47 32.47 -2.59
C GLN A 65 10.00 32.03 -2.46
N LEU A 66 9.59 31.73 -1.23
CA LEU A 66 8.24 31.38 -0.83
C LEU A 66 7.53 32.63 -0.30
N LEU A 67 6.28 32.82 -0.73
CA LEU A 67 5.35 33.79 -0.17
C LEU A 67 4.12 33.05 0.35
N VAL A 68 3.73 33.30 1.59
CA VAL A 68 2.46 32.82 2.16
C VAL A 68 1.61 34.02 2.56
N THR A 69 0.33 33.98 2.20
CA THR A 69 -0.67 35.00 2.49
C THR A 69 -1.91 34.39 3.14
N ASP A 70 -2.75 35.22 3.73
CA ASP A 70 -4.11 34.83 4.10
C ASP A 70 -4.94 34.35 2.89
N ALA A 71 -6.14 33.83 3.18
CA ALA A 71 -7.11 33.39 2.19
C ALA A 71 -7.50 34.45 1.13
N THR A 72 -7.33 35.74 1.43
CA THR A 72 -7.66 36.85 0.52
C THR A 72 -6.55 37.17 -0.47
N GLY A 73 -5.31 36.75 -0.18
CA GLY A 73 -4.12 37.10 -0.94
C GLY A 73 -3.57 38.51 -0.63
N ARG A 74 -4.17 39.26 0.29
CA ARG A 74 -3.81 40.66 0.57
C ARG A 74 -2.79 40.79 1.70
N ASN A 75 -2.94 40.01 2.77
CA ASN A 75 -2.04 40.06 3.92
C ASN A 75 -1.01 38.95 3.81
N ARG A 76 0.27 39.32 3.68
CA ARG A 76 1.40 38.38 3.67
C ARG A 76 1.78 38.00 5.09
N VAL A 77 1.72 36.71 5.40
CA VAL A 77 2.08 36.14 6.71
C VAL A 77 3.51 35.61 6.74
N TRP A 78 4.09 35.26 5.59
CA TRP A 78 5.49 34.91 5.46
C TRP A 78 6.07 35.31 4.10
N ASP A 79 7.33 35.71 4.12
CA ASP A 79 8.22 35.87 2.97
C ASP A 79 9.54 35.21 3.36
N SER A 80 10.00 34.18 2.65
CA SER A 80 11.29 33.56 2.95
C SER A 80 12.48 34.44 2.56
N GLY A 81 12.25 35.51 1.79
CA GLY A 81 13.29 36.15 0.99
C GLY A 81 13.87 35.19 -0.06
N ARG A 82 14.96 35.61 -0.72
CA ARG A 82 15.71 34.72 -1.63
C ARG A 82 16.61 33.79 -0.80
N VAL A 83 16.18 32.56 -0.60
CA VAL A 83 16.97 31.52 0.08
C VAL A 83 17.87 30.82 -0.93
N ARG A 84 19.20 30.83 -0.72
CA ARG A 84 20.16 30.08 -1.54
C ARG A 84 20.11 28.60 -1.17
N SER A 85 19.39 27.80 -1.94
CA SER A 85 19.22 26.36 -1.70
C SER A 85 18.63 25.65 -2.93
N SER A 86 19.07 24.41 -3.15
CA SER A 86 18.51 23.46 -4.11
C SER A 86 17.38 22.59 -3.53
N ARG A 87 16.97 22.80 -2.27
CA ARG A 87 15.80 22.11 -1.70
C ARG A 87 14.52 22.55 -2.41
N GLN A 88 13.66 21.59 -2.71
CA GLN A 88 12.36 21.80 -3.37
C GLN A 88 11.23 20.92 -2.81
N SER A 89 11.52 20.07 -1.82
CA SER A 89 10.57 19.23 -1.10
C SER A 89 10.74 19.42 0.41
N TRP A 90 9.64 19.25 1.16
CA TRP A 90 9.57 19.38 2.63
C TRP A 90 10.29 20.63 3.17
N VAL A 91 10.16 21.76 2.46
CA VAL A 91 10.74 23.04 2.88
C VAL A 91 9.86 23.63 3.97
N ALA A 92 10.32 23.53 5.22
CA ALA A 92 9.55 23.92 6.40
C ALA A 92 9.16 25.41 6.40
N TYR A 93 7.92 25.68 6.81
CA TYR A 93 7.42 27.01 7.11
C TYR A 93 8.21 27.67 8.25
N ALA A 94 8.74 28.88 8.01
CA ALA A 94 9.51 29.66 8.98
C ALA A 94 8.92 31.05 9.29
N GLY A 95 7.62 31.25 9.02
CA GLY A 95 6.92 32.49 9.35
C GLY A 95 6.28 32.50 10.75
N SER A 96 5.45 33.51 11.02
CA SER A 96 4.68 33.61 12.27
C SER A 96 3.69 32.43 12.41
N PRO A 97 3.39 31.95 13.64
CA PRO A 97 2.47 30.84 13.85
C PRO A 97 1.15 30.99 13.10
N LEU A 98 0.76 29.94 12.38
CA LEU A 98 -0.49 29.91 11.61
C LEU A 98 -1.67 29.65 12.55
N SER A 99 -2.83 30.24 12.23
CA SER A 99 -4.07 29.98 12.95
C SER A 99 -4.64 28.61 12.55
N PRO A 100 -5.19 27.81 13.49
CA PRO A 100 -5.82 26.52 13.19
C PRO A 100 -7.09 26.64 12.33
N GLY A 101 -7.43 25.58 11.59
CA GLY A 101 -8.65 25.51 10.76
C GLY A 101 -8.77 26.60 9.67
N THR A 102 -7.67 27.20 9.27
CA THR A 102 -7.61 28.45 8.49
C THR A 102 -6.98 28.23 7.12
N THR A 103 -7.61 28.74 6.07
CA THR A 103 -7.07 28.71 4.71
C THR A 103 -5.95 29.74 4.53
N TYR A 104 -4.83 29.28 4.01
CA TYR A 104 -3.73 30.11 3.53
C TYR A 104 -3.55 29.92 2.02
N ARG A 105 -2.98 30.92 1.35
CA ARG A 105 -2.50 30.81 -0.02
C ARG A 105 -0.99 30.95 -0.04
N TRP A 106 -0.35 30.30 -0.98
CA TRP A 106 1.09 30.40 -1.13
C TRP A 106 1.55 30.30 -2.58
N THR A 107 2.73 30.84 -2.86
CA THR A 107 3.39 30.73 -4.15
C THR A 107 4.91 30.68 -3.97
N VAL A 108 5.60 30.16 -4.97
CA VAL A 108 7.05 30.04 -5.01
C VAL A 108 7.58 30.51 -6.36
N ARG A 109 8.77 31.10 -6.34
CA ARG A 109 9.62 31.28 -7.52
C ARG A 109 11.02 30.74 -7.26
N THR A 110 11.75 30.50 -8.33
CA THR A 110 13.04 29.81 -8.35
C THR A 110 14.08 30.61 -9.15
N TRP A 111 15.35 30.27 -8.96
CA TRP A 111 16.46 30.79 -9.76
C TRP A 111 17.23 29.63 -10.40
N ASP A 112 17.56 29.76 -11.69
CA ASP A 112 18.39 28.82 -12.44
C ASP A 112 19.88 28.88 -12.02
N ARG A 113 20.76 28.15 -12.73
CA ARG A 113 22.21 28.16 -12.45
C ARG A 113 22.93 29.46 -12.87
N ARG A 114 22.34 30.27 -13.76
CA ARG A 114 22.90 31.56 -14.21
C ARG A 114 22.35 32.74 -13.40
N GLY A 115 21.40 32.49 -12.50
CA GLY A 115 20.78 33.47 -11.63
C GLY A 115 19.60 34.22 -12.25
N ALA A 116 19.01 33.76 -13.35
CA ALA A 116 17.73 34.28 -13.81
C ALA A 116 16.59 33.74 -12.94
N ALA A 117 15.58 34.58 -12.67
CA ALA A 117 14.45 34.23 -11.82
C ALA A 117 13.25 33.79 -12.66
N SER A 118 12.53 32.77 -12.22
CA SER A 118 11.22 32.44 -12.77
C SER A 118 10.15 33.44 -12.32
N PRO A 119 9.04 33.56 -13.07
CA PRO A 119 7.81 34.12 -12.53
C PRO A 119 7.34 33.30 -11.32
N TYR A 120 6.59 33.93 -10.42
CA TYR A 120 5.89 33.19 -9.35
C TYR A 120 4.92 32.17 -9.94
N ALA A 121 4.86 30.99 -9.33
CA ALA A 121 3.84 30.00 -9.58
C ALA A 121 2.43 30.58 -9.41
N ARG A 122 1.44 30.01 -10.10
CA ARG A 122 0.03 30.27 -9.77
C ARG A 122 -0.18 29.92 -8.29
N PRO A 123 -0.74 30.82 -7.45
CA PRO A 123 -0.88 30.52 -6.03
C PRO A 123 -1.73 29.27 -5.79
N ALA A 124 -1.19 28.36 -4.97
CA ALA A 124 -1.88 27.21 -4.41
C ALA A 124 -2.44 27.58 -3.02
N SER A 125 -3.16 26.65 -2.41
CA SER A 125 -3.76 26.80 -1.10
C SER A 125 -3.40 25.65 -0.16
N PHE A 126 -3.68 25.83 1.12
CA PHE A 126 -3.81 24.75 2.10
C PHE A 126 -4.66 25.27 3.27
N ASP A 127 -5.38 24.38 3.94
CA ASP A 127 -6.02 24.68 5.22
C ASP A 127 -5.17 24.04 6.33
N THR A 128 -4.88 24.81 7.39
CA THR A 128 -4.32 24.25 8.62
C THR A 128 -5.33 23.33 9.31
N GLY A 129 -4.82 22.29 9.95
CA GLY A 129 -5.61 21.39 10.78
C GLY A 129 -6.15 22.04 12.06
N LEU A 130 -6.85 21.25 12.85
CA LEU A 130 -7.27 21.56 14.22
C LEU A 130 -6.36 20.81 15.19
N GLY A 131 -5.65 21.52 16.07
CA GLY A 131 -5.07 20.89 17.25
C GLY A 131 -6.16 20.51 18.25
N ALA A 132 -5.82 19.68 19.23
CA ALA A 132 -6.75 19.17 20.24
C ALA A 132 -7.70 20.24 20.83
N ARG A 133 -7.17 21.42 21.21
CA ARG A 133 -7.95 22.52 21.80
C ARG A 133 -8.82 23.31 20.80
N ASP A 134 -8.53 23.21 19.50
CA ASP A 134 -9.21 24.00 18.45
C ASP A 134 -10.58 23.45 18.08
N TRP A 135 -10.97 22.31 18.66
CA TRP A 135 -12.33 21.78 18.61
C TRP A 135 -13.32 22.56 19.48
N SER A 136 -12.83 23.36 20.44
CA SER A 136 -13.53 24.35 21.29
C SER A 136 -15.06 24.38 21.18
N GLY A 137 -15.74 23.78 22.14
CA GLY A 137 -17.21 23.68 22.20
C GLY A 137 -17.77 22.36 21.65
N ALA A 138 -17.02 21.64 20.82
CA ALA A 138 -17.39 20.29 20.42
C ALA A 138 -17.18 19.28 21.54
N SER A 139 -18.16 18.41 21.70
CA SER A 139 -18.13 17.25 22.58
C SER A 139 -18.26 15.96 21.78
N TRP A 140 -17.57 14.93 22.23
CA TRP A 140 -17.80 13.56 21.80
C TRP A 140 -19.22 13.16 22.20
N ILE A 141 -19.98 12.67 21.21
CA ILE A 141 -21.36 12.21 21.37
C ILE A 141 -21.49 10.77 20.89
N ARG A 142 -22.52 10.08 21.35
CA ARG A 142 -22.88 8.73 20.90
C ARG A 142 -24.38 8.48 21.02
N ARG A 143 -24.82 7.35 20.47
CA ARG A 143 -26.07 6.70 20.88
C ARG A 143 -25.80 5.77 22.06
N VAL A 144 -26.79 5.58 22.93
CA VAL A 144 -26.74 4.53 23.97
C VAL A 144 -27.24 3.24 23.35
N THR A 145 -26.45 2.17 23.47
CA THR A 145 -26.66 0.86 22.84
C THR A 145 -26.75 -0.25 23.90
N THR A 146 -27.45 -1.34 23.59
CA THR A 146 -27.58 -2.50 24.50
C THR A 146 -27.68 -3.82 23.72
N GLY A 147 -27.28 -4.93 24.35
CA GLY A 147 -27.27 -6.25 23.69
C GLY A 147 -26.42 -6.25 22.42
N ASN A 148 -26.89 -6.92 21.37
CA ASN A 148 -26.17 -7.01 20.09
C ASN A 148 -25.90 -5.64 19.44
N ASP A 149 -26.78 -4.67 19.66
CA ASP A 149 -26.65 -3.30 19.14
C ASP A 149 -25.47 -2.52 19.76
N ALA A 150 -24.89 -3.01 20.86
CA ALA A 150 -23.64 -2.52 21.43
C ALA A 150 -22.38 -3.25 20.89
N ALA A 151 -22.57 -4.40 20.22
CA ALA A 151 -21.51 -5.19 19.61
C ALA A 151 -21.37 -4.92 18.09
N ASP A 152 -22.45 -4.49 17.43
CA ASP A 152 -22.49 -4.00 16.05
C ASP A 152 -23.41 -2.76 15.97
N GLU A 153 -22.86 -1.60 16.35
CA GLU A 153 -23.58 -0.33 16.45
C GLU A 153 -23.67 0.34 15.07
N TRP A 154 -24.87 0.36 14.50
CA TRP A 154 -25.23 1.23 13.37
C TRP A 154 -26.01 2.43 13.86
N THR A 155 -25.48 3.64 13.67
CA THR A 155 -26.09 4.87 14.18
C THR A 155 -26.20 5.95 13.10
N LEU A 156 -27.37 6.58 13.05
CA LEU A 156 -27.60 7.83 12.34
C LEU A 156 -27.58 8.98 13.35
N ALA A 157 -26.75 9.98 13.13
CA ALA A 157 -26.65 11.19 13.93
C ALA A 157 -26.93 12.44 13.07
N ARG A 158 -27.80 13.35 13.51
CA ARG A 158 -28.18 14.54 12.71
C ARG A 158 -28.29 15.82 13.53
N ARG A 159 -28.04 16.96 12.88
CA ARG A 159 -28.42 18.29 13.37
C ARG A 159 -28.83 19.19 12.21
N THR A 160 -29.91 19.94 12.38
CA THR A 160 -30.37 20.96 11.41
C THR A 160 -30.12 22.34 11.99
N VAL A 161 -29.50 23.22 11.21
CA VAL A 161 -29.20 24.61 11.58
C VAL A 161 -29.66 25.56 10.48
N ARG A 162 -30.04 26.79 10.83
CA ARG A 162 -30.33 27.83 9.83
C ARG A 162 -29.07 28.62 9.52
N LEU A 163 -28.70 28.67 8.25
CA LEU A 163 -27.56 29.44 7.78
C LEU A 163 -27.81 30.95 7.82
N GLY A 164 -26.75 31.72 8.00
CA GLY A 164 -26.76 33.18 7.91
C GLY A 164 -27.24 33.65 6.54
N VAL A 165 -27.82 34.85 6.48
CA VAL A 165 -28.41 35.41 5.24
C VAL A 165 -27.37 35.96 4.26
N ALA A 166 -26.14 36.24 4.73
CA ALA A 166 -25.04 36.64 3.87
C ALA A 166 -24.51 35.44 3.04
N PRO A 167 -24.05 35.66 1.79
CA PRO A 167 -23.41 34.62 0.98
C PRO A 167 -22.27 33.89 1.71
N VAL A 168 -22.24 32.56 1.58
CA VAL A 168 -21.17 31.70 2.12
C VAL A 168 -19.92 31.81 1.23
N VAL A 169 -18.76 32.08 1.83
CA VAL A 169 -17.45 32.10 1.15
C VAL A 169 -16.67 30.80 1.31
N ARG A 170 -16.78 30.15 2.48
CA ARG A 170 -16.13 28.86 2.78
C ARG A 170 -17.00 28.06 3.72
N ALA A 171 -16.99 26.74 3.55
CA ALA A 171 -17.50 25.82 4.55
C ALA A 171 -16.62 24.57 4.65
N ARG A 172 -16.42 24.08 5.87
CA ARG A 172 -15.64 22.88 6.22
C ARG A 172 -16.38 22.07 7.26
N ALA A 173 -16.42 20.76 7.08
CA ALA A 173 -16.79 19.80 8.12
C ALA A 173 -15.55 19.01 8.54
N TYR A 174 -15.26 19.00 9.83
CA TYR A 174 -14.25 18.18 10.48
C TYR A 174 -15.01 17.05 11.20
N VAL A 175 -14.68 15.79 10.90
CA VAL A 175 -15.38 14.62 11.43
C VAL A 175 -14.37 13.61 11.95
N ALA A 176 -14.53 13.18 13.19
CA ALA A 176 -13.87 12.00 13.74
C ALA A 176 -14.93 11.04 14.28
N ALA A 177 -14.81 9.76 13.96
CA ALA A 177 -15.65 8.71 14.53
C ALA A 177 -14.81 7.44 14.75
N MET A 178 -15.13 6.67 15.78
CA MET A 178 -14.52 5.35 15.99
C MET A 178 -15.17 4.33 15.05
N GLY A 179 -14.38 3.61 14.25
CA GLY A 179 -14.89 2.75 13.18
C GLY A 179 -15.09 3.51 11.86
N ASP A 180 -16.08 3.11 11.07
CA ASP A 180 -16.40 3.68 9.77
C ASP A 180 -17.49 4.75 9.87
N TRP A 181 -17.44 5.76 8.99
CA TRP A 181 -18.43 6.83 8.95
C TRP A 181 -18.63 7.41 7.55
N GLU A 182 -19.86 7.89 7.30
CA GLU A 182 -20.26 8.62 6.09
C GLU A 182 -20.95 9.94 6.47
N LEU A 183 -20.43 11.06 5.95
CA LEU A 183 -20.93 12.41 6.19
C LEU A 183 -21.93 12.81 5.09
N HIS A 184 -23.12 13.24 5.51
CA HIS A 184 -24.20 13.74 4.68
C HIS A 184 -24.44 15.23 4.91
N VAL A 185 -24.72 15.97 3.84
CA VAL A 185 -25.27 17.34 3.91
C VAL A 185 -26.45 17.46 2.94
N ASP A 186 -27.61 17.84 3.46
CA ASP A 186 -28.87 18.05 2.73
C ASP A 186 -29.23 16.91 1.76
N GLY A 187 -29.13 15.65 2.22
CA GLY A 187 -29.50 14.49 1.41
C GLY A 187 -28.42 13.98 0.46
N ARG A 188 -27.15 14.35 0.68
CA ARG A 188 -26.00 14.00 -0.18
C ARG A 188 -24.81 13.57 0.67
N THR A 189 -24.25 12.39 0.41
CA THR A 189 -22.91 12.01 0.85
C THR A 189 -21.86 13.01 0.35
N VAL A 190 -21.00 13.48 1.25
CA VAL A 190 -19.93 14.46 0.97
C VAL A 190 -18.54 13.88 1.21
N ALA A 191 -18.39 13.05 2.24
CA ALA A 191 -17.15 12.36 2.58
C ALA A 191 -17.47 11.03 3.28
N ARG A 192 -16.52 10.10 3.24
CA ARG A 192 -16.57 8.82 3.95
C ARG A 192 -15.15 8.46 4.37
N GLY A 193 -14.98 7.92 5.56
CA GLY A 193 -13.67 7.52 6.10
C GLY A 193 -13.81 6.50 7.22
N SER A 194 -12.66 6.08 7.75
CA SER A 194 -12.59 5.08 8.82
C SER A 194 -11.38 5.36 9.72
N SER A 195 -11.57 5.23 11.04
CA SER A 195 -10.50 5.33 12.03
C SER A 195 -10.57 4.12 12.97
N TYR A 196 -9.63 3.18 12.79
CA TYR A 196 -9.53 1.94 13.58
C TYR A 196 -8.49 2.01 14.71
N GLY A 197 -7.78 3.14 14.83
CA GLY A 197 -6.82 3.41 15.90
C GLY A 197 -7.47 3.49 17.28
N TYR A 198 -6.67 3.45 18.33
CA TYR A 198 -7.16 3.58 19.71
C TYR A 198 -7.85 4.94 19.87
N PRO A 199 -8.98 5.03 20.58
CA PRO A 199 -9.50 6.32 21.03
C PRO A 199 -8.38 7.06 21.77
N GLY A 200 -8.05 8.28 21.33
CA GLY A 200 -6.87 9.02 21.78
C GLY A 200 -5.69 9.04 20.79
N GLU A 201 -5.61 8.09 19.85
CA GLU A 201 -4.71 8.08 18.69
C GLU A 201 -5.49 8.15 17.36
N GLY A 202 -6.79 8.44 17.43
CA GLY A 202 -7.70 8.41 16.29
C GLY A 202 -7.52 9.58 15.33
N TYR A 203 -8.14 9.44 14.15
CA TYR A 203 -8.07 10.44 13.09
C TYR A 203 -9.36 11.27 12.96
N TYR A 204 -9.21 12.50 12.50
CA TYR A 204 -10.29 13.27 11.88
C TYR A 204 -10.00 13.51 10.40
N ASP A 205 -11.05 13.55 9.58
CA ASP A 205 -10.97 13.98 8.18
C ASP A 205 -11.76 15.29 7.97
N VAL A 206 -11.48 15.99 6.86
CA VAL A 206 -12.00 17.32 6.55
C VAL A 206 -12.65 17.37 5.17
N ALA A 207 -13.96 17.59 5.14
CA ALA A 207 -14.73 17.75 3.92
C ALA A 207 -14.97 19.24 3.59
N ALA A 208 -14.67 19.64 2.35
CA ALA A 208 -15.10 20.93 1.83
C ALA A 208 -16.60 20.89 1.47
N LEU A 209 -17.43 21.65 2.21
CA LEU A 209 -18.85 21.72 1.94
C LEU A 209 -19.13 22.72 0.81
N SER A 210 -20.04 22.37 -0.10
CA SER A 210 -20.41 23.20 -1.25
C SER A 210 -21.94 23.25 -1.42
N ARG A 211 -22.42 24.18 -2.25
CA ARG A 211 -23.85 24.38 -2.58
C ARG A 211 -24.75 24.78 -1.39
N LEU A 212 -24.16 25.33 -0.33
CA LEU A 212 -24.90 25.86 0.82
C LEU A 212 -25.65 27.14 0.43
N ALA A 213 -26.94 27.21 0.77
CA ALA A 213 -27.81 28.34 0.43
C ALA A 213 -27.99 29.29 1.63
N PRO A 214 -27.63 30.58 1.51
CA PRO A 214 -27.82 31.56 2.58
C PRO A 214 -29.28 31.64 3.07
N GLY A 215 -29.47 31.82 4.37
CA GLY A 215 -30.78 31.95 5.01
C GLY A 215 -31.65 30.68 5.00
N ARG A 216 -31.18 29.57 4.42
CA ARG A 216 -31.89 28.28 4.40
C ARG A 216 -31.50 27.40 5.60
N ALA A 217 -32.32 26.39 5.87
CA ALA A 217 -31.94 25.32 6.78
C ALA A 217 -30.96 24.37 6.05
N MET A 218 -29.91 23.95 6.76
CA MET A 218 -28.94 22.95 6.37
C MET A 218 -28.99 21.82 7.39
N THR A 219 -29.13 20.58 6.95
CA THR A 219 -29.01 19.38 7.79
C THR A 219 -27.63 18.76 7.54
N VAL A 220 -26.89 18.57 8.63
CA VAL A 220 -25.68 17.75 8.66
C VAL A 220 -26.08 16.41 9.28
N GLY A 221 -25.78 15.32 8.58
CA GLY A 221 -25.98 13.96 9.04
C GLY A 221 -24.68 13.18 9.04
N VAL A 222 -24.51 12.23 9.95
CA VAL A 222 -23.43 11.24 9.93
C VAL A 222 -24.05 9.88 10.17
N ARG A 223 -23.87 8.96 9.23
CA ARG A 223 -24.05 7.52 9.48
C ARG A 223 -22.70 7.01 9.96
N TYR A 224 -22.64 6.36 11.11
CA TYR A 224 -21.41 5.72 11.58
C TYR A 224 -21.68 4.29 12.05
N HIS A 225 -20.66 3.46 11.91
CA HIS A 225 -20.66 2.04 12.21
C HIS A 225 -19.46 1.71 13.09
N TYR A 226 -19.74 1.26 14.31
CA TYR A 226 -18.74 0.78 15.26
C TYR A 226 -19.08 -0.64 15.67
N TRP A 227 -18.10 -1.53 15.73
CA TRP A 227 -18.29 -2.90 16.20
C TRP A 227 -17.24 -3.31 17.21
N ALA A 228 -17.69 -4.00 18.26
CA ALA A 228 -16.83 -4.46 19.33
C ALA A 228 -16.17 -5.78 18.95
N CYS A 229 -14.84 -5.80 19.08
CA CYS A 229 -14.02 -6.97 18.79
C CYS A 229 -12.72 -6.98 19.61
N ARG A 230 -12.18 -8.18 19.82
CA ARG A 230 -10.77 -8.42 20.14
C ARG A 230 -10.24 -9.26 19.00
N CYS A 231 -9.55 -8.60 18.08
CA CYS A 231 -9.10 -9.16 16.81
C CYS A 231 -8.03 -8.27 16.19
N GLN A 232 -7.49 -8.72 15.06
CA GLN A 232 -6.39 -8.09 14.37
C GLN A 232 -6.83 -6.79 13.66
N GLY A 233 -5.92 -5.83 13.49
CA GLY A 233 -6.16 -4.58 12.74
C GLY A 233 -7.13 -3.56 13.36
N ARG A 234 -7.73 -3.82 14.53
CA ARG A 234 -8.75 -2.95 15.17
C ARG A 234 -8.41 -2.69 16.63
N ALA A 235 -8.33 -1.42 17.05
CA ALA A 235 -8.19 -1.11 18.48
C ALA A 235 -9.50 -1.39 19.25
N PRO A 236 -9.43 -1.89 20.50
CA PRO A 236 -10.56 -1.84 21.42
C PRO A 236 -10.73 -0.41 21.92
N GLY A 237 -11.96 0.10 21.95
CA GLY A 237 -12.27 1.36 22.65
C GLY A 237 -12.42 1.19 24.17
N PRO A 238 -12.57 2.29 24.93
CA PRO A 238 -12.63 2.25 26.39
C PRO A 238 -13.87 1.55 26.93
N LEU A 239 -13.72 1.08 28.17
CA LEU A 239 -14.80 0.47 28.94
C LEU A 239 -15.94 1.47 29.24
N PRO A 240 -17.14 0.98 29.56
CA PRO A 240 -18.21 1.82 30.11
C PRO A 240 -17.74 2.58 31.37
N PRO A 241 -18.20 3.82 31.60
CA PRO A 241 -19.31 4.48 30.92
C PRO A 241 -18.92 5.23 29.64
N GLU A 242 -17.64 5.44 29.35
CA GLU A 242 -17.18 6.22 28.19
C GLU A 242 -17.61 5.56 26.87
N GLY A 243 -17.46 4.24 26.82
CA GLY A 243 -17.88 3.39 25.70
C GLY A 243 -16.93 3.50 24.50
N PRO A 244 -16.84 2.43 23.69
CA PRO A 244 -15.82 2.35 22.66
C PRO A 244 -16.19 3.13 21.39
N SER A 245 -17.47 3.43 21.18
CA SER A 245 -17.96 4.28 20.09
C SER A 245 -18.02 5.75 20.50
N GLY A 246 -17.78 6.64 19.55
CA GLY A 246 -17.88 8.08 19.73
C GLY A 246 -17.77 8.82 18.41
N LEU A 247 -18.53 9.91 18.28
CA LEU A 247 -18.56 10.83 17.15
C LEU A 247 -18.23 12.24 17.61
N LEU A 248 -17.35 12.92 16.88
CA LEU A 248 -17.01 14.33 17.04
C LEU A 248 -17.20 15.03 15.69
N VAL A 249 -18.00 16.10 15.67
CA VAL A 249 -18.27 16.88 14.46
C VAL A 249 -18.05 18.37 14.75
N LYS A 250 -17.38 19.05 13.83
CA LYS A 250 -17.32 20.51 13.80
C LYS A 250 -17.55 20.98 12.37
N VAL A 251 -18.54 21.84 12.16
CA VAL A 251 -18.76 22.50 10.86
C VAL A 251 -18.56 24.01 11.03
N VAL A 252 -17.68 24.56 10.20
CA VAL A 252 -17.38 26.00 10.15
C VAL A 252 -17.93 26.53 8.82
N VAL A 253 -18.77 27.56 8.90
CA VAL A 253 -19.29 28.30 7.74
C VAL A 253 -18.90 29.77 7.89
N GLU A 254 -18.29 30.32 6.84
CA GLU A 254 -17.82 31.71 6.78
C GLU A 254 -18.58 32.47 5.71
N HIS A 255 -18.94 33.72 5.98
CA HIS A 255 -19.79 34.54 5.11
C HIS A 255 -19.07 35.79 4.58
N THR A 256 -19.58 36.38 3.49
CA THR A 256 -19.00 37.57 2.85
C THR A 256 -19.00 38.84 3.70
N ASP A 257 -19.83 38.90 4.75
CA ASP A 257 -19.88 40.01 5.72
C ASP A 257 -18.85 39.85 6.86
N GLY A 258 -18.03 38.80 6.83
CA GLY A 258 -17.06 38.48 7.86
C GLY A 258 -17.62 37.68 9.03
N THR A 259 -18.92 37.36 9.04
CA THR A 259 -19.50 36.50 10.09
C THR A 259 -19.09 35.04 9.91
N ARG A 260 -18.95 34.33 11.05
CA ARG A 260 -18.61 32.90 11.12
C ARG A 260 -19.66 32.17 11.93
N GLN A 261 -20.33 31.20 11.34
CA GLN A 261 -21.17 30.24 12.05
C GLN A 261 -20.36 28.98 12.35
N VAL A 262 -20.44 28.50 13.59
CA VAL A 262 -19.80 27.25 14.01
C VAL A 262 -20.86 26.34 14.60
N LEU A 263 -20.98 25.15 14.02
CA LEU A 263 -21.83 24.05 14.45
C LEU A 263 -20.91 22.98 15.03
N VAL A 264 -21.27 22.39 16.17
CA VAL A 264 -20.45 21.38 16.85
C VAL A 264 -21.29 20.19 17.30
N SER A 265 -20.69 19.03 17.56
CA SER A 265 -21.33 17.92 18.26
C SER A 265 -21.56 18.26 19.73
N ASP A 266 -22.81 18.12 20.17
CA ASP A 266 -23.32 18.46 21.51
C ASP A 266 -24.64 17.70 21.77
N ASP A 267 -25.25 17.92 22.94
CA ASP A 267 -26.52 17.29 23.36
C ASP A 267 -27.74 17.66 22.48
N SER A 268 -27.64 18.69 21.65
CA SER A 268 -28.70 19.09 20.71
C SER A 268 -28.68 18.33 19.38
N TRP A 269 -27.69 17.46 19.16
CA TRP A 269 -27.75 16.47 18.09
C TRP A 269 -28.81 15.40 18.41
N GLN A 270 -29.48 14.92 17.37
CA GLN A 270 -30.38 13.79 17.47
C GLN A 270 -29.67 12.53 16.97
N VAL A 271 -29.88 11.40 17.63
CA VAL A 271 -29.38 10.08 17.23
C VAL A 271 -30.51 9.06 17.15
N ALA A 272 -30.37 8.12 16.22
CA ALA A 272 -31.22 6.93 16.08
C ALA A 272 -30.37 5.73 15.64
N ARG A 273 -30.85 4.52 15.91
CA ARG A 273 -30.28 3.31 15.30
C ARG A 273 -30.61 3.33 13.80
N ASP A 274 -29.67 2.94 12.95
CA ASP A 274 -30.02 2.67 11.55
C ASP A 274 -30.73 1.32 11.46
N THR A 275 -32.06 1.34 11.34
CA THR A 275 -32.87 0.13 11.36
C THR A 275 -32.84 -0.67 10.07
N SER A 276 -32.20 -0.17 9.00
CA SER A 276 -31.93 -1.00 7.83
C SER A 276 -30.85 -2.05 8.08
N HIS A 277 -30.01 -1.91 9.12
CA HIS A 277 -29.01 -2.93 9.46
C HIS A 277 -29.55 -3.86 10.56
N ASP A 278 -29.78 -5.12 10.20
CA ASP A 278 -30.24 -6.14 11.15
C ASP A 278 -29.08 -6.80 11.89
N VAL A 279 -28.88 -6.38 13.13
CA VAL A 279 -27.92 -6.96 14.08
C VAL A 279 -28.59 -7.88 15.10
N SER A 280 -29.72 -8.51 14.73
CA SER A 280 -30.35 -9.59 15.51
C SER A 280 -29.42 -10.80 15.70
N THR A 281 -28.46 -10.98 14.79
CA THR A 281 -27.33 -11.91 14.89
C THR A 281 -26.01 -11.14 15.02
N LEU A 282 -24.98 -11.82 15.53
CA LEU A 282 -23.60 -11.31 15.57
C LEU A 282 -22.67 -12.25 14.79
N THR A 283 -23.11 -12.68 13.61
CA THR A 283 -22.32 -13.58 12.75
C THR A 283 -21.08 -12.85 12.25
N TYR A 284 -19.92 -13.21 12.79
CA TYR A 284 -18.64 -12.80 12.20
C TYR A 284 -18.48 -13.41 10.81
N ARG A 285 -17.72 -12.75 9.94
CA ARG A 285 -17.29 -13.34 8.67
C ARG A 285 -16.22 -14.42 8.88
N ASN A 286 -15.31 -14.25 9.83
CA ASN A 286 -14.30 -15.23 10.24
C ASN A 286 -13.87 -14.96 11.70
N SER A 287 -12.80 -15.61 12.20
CA SER A 287 -12.28 -15.38 13.55
C SER A 287 -11.38 -14.16 13.71
N ASP A 288 -10.87 -13.59 12.60
CA ASP A 288 -9.62 -12.83 12.59
C ASP A 288 -9.83 -11.34 12.31
N ALA A 289 -10.75 -10.98 11.40
CA ALA A 289 -11.31 -9.63 11.28
C ALA A 289 -12.71 -9.60 11.90
N GLY A 290 -12.93 -8.70 12.86
CA GLY A 290 -14.17 -8.61 13.65
C GLY A 290 -15.45 -8.26 12.90
N ASP A 291 -15.37 -8.08 11.59
CA ASP A 291 -16.43 -7.69 10.67
C ASP A 291 -17.58 -8.70 10.66
N ARG A 292 -18.82 -8.18 10.57
CA ARG A 292 -20.05 -8.98 10.56
C ARG A 292 -20.56 -9.25 9.14
N VAL A 293 -21.33 -10.32 8.99
CA VAL A 293 -22.15 -10.55 7.78
C VAL A 293 -23.25 -9.49 7.74
N GLU A 294 -23.29 -8.69 6.67
CA GLU A 294 -24.24 -7.58 6.58
C GLU A 294 -25.61 -8.07 6.11
N HIS A 295 -26.63 -7.85 6.96
CA HIS A 295 -28.03 -8.05 6.67
C HIS A 295 -28.73 -6.68 6.56
N ILE A 296 -29.04 -6.27 5.33
CA ILE A 296 -29.66 -4.97 5.04
C ILE A 296 -31.14 -5.17 4.69
N ASP A 297 -32.02 -4.35 5.25
CA ASP A 297 -33.45 -4.31 4.97
C ASP A 297 -33.90 -2.91 4.53
N ALA A 298 -34.09 -2.75 3.22
CA ALA A 298 -34.46 -1.48 2.60
C ALA A 298 -35.90 -1.03 2.92
N THR A 299 -36.74 -1.93 3.45
CA THR A 299 -38.07 -1.58 3.99
C THR A 299 -37.97 -0.83 5.32
N ARG A 300 -36.81 -0.93 5.99
CA ARG A 300 -36.52 -0.34 7.31
C ARG A 300 -35.52 0.82 7.28
N GLU A 301 -35.13 1.27 6.09
CA GLU A 301 -34.46 2.57 5.90
C GLU A 301 -35.32 3.70 6.48
N THR A 302 -34.69 4.81 6.88
CA THR A 302 -35.38 6.04 7.32
C THR A 302 -35.24 7.14 6.24
N PRO A 303 -36.18 7.29 5.28
CA PRO A 303 -35.96 8.16 4.13
C PRO A 303 -35.87 9.64 4.52
N GLY A 304 -34.84 10.34 4.00
CA GLY A 304 -34.68 11.80 4.18
C GLY A 304 -34.27 12.24 5.58
N TRP A 305 -33.78 11.33 6.44
CA TRP A 305 -33.24 11.66 7.76
C TRP A 305 -32.15 12.76 7.72
N ASP A 306 -31.36 12.77 6.64
CA ASP A 306 -30.25 13.68 6.35
C ASP A 306 -30.68 14.97 5.63
N ARG A 307 -31.99 15.26 5.59
CA ARG A 307 -32.56 16.48 4.96
C ARG A 307 -33.25 17.42 5.96
N PRO A 308 -33.39 18.71 5.61
CA PRO A 308 -34.25 19.63 6.33
C PRO A 308 -35.72 19.19 6.27
N GLY A 309 -36.47 19.43 7.34
CA GLY A 309 -37.90 19.10 7.41
C GLY A 309 -38.23 17.69 7.91
N HIS A 310 -37.24 16.82 8.11
CA HIS A 310 -37.44 15.56 8.85
C HIS A 310 -37.91 15.83 10.27
N THR A 311 -38.95 15.12 10.73
CA THR A 311 -39.63 15.39 12.01
C THR A 311 -38.83 14.94 13.24
N GLY A 312 -37.86 14.04 13.06
CA GLY A 312 -37.12 13.43 14.17
C GLY A 312 -37.96 12.49 15.04
N GLN A 313 -39.13 12.06 14.57
CA GLN A 313 -39.96 11.08 15.29
C GLN A 313 -39.20 9.76 15.43
N GLY A 314 -39.10 9.24 16.67
CA GLY A 314 -38.32 8.04 16.99
C GLY A 314 -36.83 8.28 17.26
N TRP A 315 -36.35 9.53 17.21
CA TRP A 315 -34.97 9.90 17.51
C TRP A 315 -34.83 10.40 18.95
N ALA A 316 -33.68 10.16 19.57
CA ALA A 316 -33.34 10.65 20.91
C ALA A 316 -32.27 11.77 20.84
N PRO A 317 -32.15 12.64 21.86
CA PRO A 317 -30.95 13.47 22.04
C PRO A 317 -29.70 12.61 22.16
N ALA A 318 -28.56 13.12 21.67
CA ALA A 318 -27.29 12.41 21.74
C ALA A 318 -26.74 12.34 23.17
N SER A 319 -26.16 11.20 23.55
CA SER A 319 -25.48 11.05 24.84
C SER A 319 -24.08 11.68 24.73
N VAL A 320 -23.83 12.70 25.54
CA VAL A 320 -22.53 13.38 25.59
C VAL A 320 -21.53 12.59 26.43
N ILE A 321 -20.41 12.21 25.82
CA ILE A 321 -19.25 11.61 26.49
C ILE A 321 -18.41 12.72 27.16
N GLY A 322 -18.21 13.84 26.48
CA GLY A 322 -17.55 15.04 27.04
C GLY A 322 -16.83 15.88 25.97
N PRO A 323 -16.30 17.06 26.34
CA PRO A 323 -15.60 17.95 25.40
C PRO A 323 -14.36 17.27 24.79
N HIS A 324 -13.96 17.70 23.60
CA HIS A 324 -12.62 17.42 23.06
C HIS A 324 -11.68 18.64 23.28
N PRO A 325 -10.44 18.44 23.76
CA PRO A 325 -9.91 17.16 24.25
C PRO A 325 -10.58 16.78 25.58
N ARG A 326 -10.77 15.47 25.81
CA ARG A 326 -11.14 15.01 27.16
C ARG A 326 -10.06 15.48 28.14
N PRO A 327 -10.42 15.98 29.34
CA PRO A 327 -9.43 16.23 30.38
C PRO A 327 -8.66 14.93 30.67
N ALA A 328 -7.35 14.93 30.45
CA ALA A 328 -6.54 13.75 30.66
C ALA A 328 -6.63 13.30 32.14
N PRO A 329 -7.03 12.06 32.43
CA PRO A 329 -7.03 11.55 33.80
C PRO A 329 -5.59 11.43 34.33
N PRO A 330 -5.38 11.39 35.67
CA PRO A 330 -4.05 11.26 36.26
C PRO A 330 -3.27 10.00 35.83
N SER A 331 -3.98 8.95 35.39
CA SER A 331 -3.44 7.76 34.74
C SER A 331 -4.43 7.23 33.71
N CYS A 332 -3.95 6.58 32.65
CA CYS A 332 -4.78 5.86 31.69
C CYS A 332 -5.17 4.45 32.20
N THR A 333 -5.45 4.30 33.50
CA THR A 333 -5.80 3.00 34.10
C THR A 333 -7.16 2.53 33.58
N GLY A 334 -7.18 1.45 32.81
CA GLY A 334 -8.38 0.91 32.17
C GLY A 334 -8.49 1.14 30.66
N TYR A 335 -7.50 1.77 30.03
CA TYR A 335 -7.34 1.77 28.57
C TYR A 335 -6.31 0.69 28.17
N PRO A 336 -6.45 0.02 27.00
CA PRO A 336 -5.55 -1.05 26.60
C PRO A 336 -4.07 -0.62 26.55
N GLY A 337 -3.22 -1.26 27.38
CA GLY A 337 -1.80 -0.94 27.48
C GLY A 337 -1.44 0.19 28.46
N ASP A 338 -2.41 0.71 29.24
CA ASP A 338 -2.25 1.70 30.34
C ASP A 338 -1.44 2.97 30.00
N SER A 339 -1.27 3.28 28.72
CA SER A 339 -0.37 4.29 28.18
C SER A 339 -1.12 5.48 27.59
N ALA A 340 -0.50 6.65 27.71
CA ALA A 340 -0.98 7.89 27.13
C ALA A 340 -0.69 7.94 25.61
N PRO A 341 -1.58 8.52 24.78
CA PRO A 341 -2.80 9.25 25.16
C PRO A 341 -3.96 8.36 25.62
N CYS A 342 -4.76 8.86 26.57
CA CYS A 342 -6.01 8.21 26.99
C CYS A 342 -7.16 8.53 26.01
N ALA A 343 -8.33 7.90 26.14
CA ALA A 343 -9.40 8.04 25.16
C ALA A 343 -9.85 9.48 24.90
N PHE A 344 -9.98 9.80 23.61
CA PHE A 344 -10.53 11.06 23.10
C PHE A 344 -9.77 12.32 23.58
N THR A 345 -8.51 12.15 24.01
CA THR A 345 -7.63 13.25 24.48
C THR A 345 -6.82 13.91 23.36
N ASP A 346 -6.54 13.19 22.27
CA ASP A 346 -5.83 13.70 21.09
C ASP A 346 -6.46 13.17 19.79
N LEU A 347 -6.18 13.85 18.68
CA LEU A 347 -6.64 13.53 17.32
C LEU A 347 -5.66 14.09 16.29
N ALA A 348 -5.35 13.32 15.25
CA ALA A 348 -4.55 13.76 14.11
C ALA A 348 -5.39 13.91 12.83
N ALA A 349 -4.97 14.79 11.91
CA ALA A 349 -5.53 14.86 10.56
C ALA A 349 -5.19 13.58 9.79
N GLN A 350 -6.20 12.93 9.24
CA GLN A 350 -6.01 11.77 8.37
C GLN A 350 -5.16 12.16 7.15
N GLN A 351 -4.16 11.33 6.83
CA GLN A 351 -3.29 11.53 5.66
C GLN A 351 -3.64 10.56 4.53
N ALA A 352 -4.06 9.35 4.89
CA ALA A 352 -4.55 8.34 3.95
C ALA A 352 -6.06 8.50 3.71
N HIS A 353 -6.43 9.18 2.62
CA HIS A 353 -7.82 9.27 2.16
C HIS A 353 -8.17 8.11 1.24
N LEU A 354 -9.42 7.64 1.30
CA LEU A 354 -9.91 6.57 0.43
C LEU A 354 -10.54 7.11 -0.86
N ARG A 355 -10.15 6.55 -2.00
CA ARG A 355 -10.81 6.76 -3.28
C ARG A 355 -11.73 5.58 -3.59
N ARG A 356 -12.98 5.87 -3.94
CA ARG A 356 -13.97 4.87 -4.42
C ARG A 356 -14.17 5.01 -5.94
N TRP A 357 -14.32 3.90 -6.65
CA TRP A 357 -14.67 3.89 -8.08
C TRP A 357 -15.51 2.68 -8.47
N THR A 358 -16.33 2.83 -9.51
CA THR A 358 -17.18 1.74 -10.03
C THR A 358 -16.38 0.85 -10.99
N VAL A 359 -16.39 -0.45 -10.74
CA VAL A 359 -15.93 -1.51 -11.65
C VAL A 359 -17.15 -2.20 -12.24
N ARG A 360 -17.08 -2.52 -13.54
CA ARG A 360 -18.10 -3.32 -14.23
C ARG A 360 -17.59 -4.74 -14.43
N PRO A 361 -18.46 -5.77 -14.38
CA PRO A 361 -18.05 -7.13 -14.68
C PRO A 361 -17.56 -7.27 -16.12
N VAL A 362 -16.56 -8.13 -16.34
CA VAL A 362 -16.08 -8.49 -17.68
C VAL A 362 -17.00 -9.52 -18.35
N SER A 363 -17.76 -10.28 -17.56
CA SER A 363 -18.82 -11.16 -18.06
C SER A 363 -19.96 -11.30 -17.04
N VAL A 364 -21.18 -11.52 -17.54
CA VAL A 364 -22.37 -11.82 -16.74
C VAL A 364 -23.12 -12.97 -17.41
N ARG A 365 -23.39 -14.04 -16.66
CA ARG A 365 -24.19 -15.19 -17.07
C ARG A 365 -25.48 -15.22 -16.27
N ARG A 366 -26.58 -15.57 -16.92
CA ARG A 366 -27.86 -15.92 -16.28
C ARG A 366 -28.03 -17.43 -16.37
N LEU A 367 -28.37 -18.07 -15.27
CA LEU A 367 -28.59 -19.51 -15.19
C LEU A 367 -30.10 -19.82 -15.24
N PRO A 368 -30.54 -21.02 -15.68
CA PRO A 368 -31.96 -21.31 -15.86
C PRO A 368 -32.80 -21.33 -14.56
N ASP A 369 -32.16 -21.39 -13.39
CA ASP A 369 -32.79 -21.29 -12.08
C ASP A 369 -33.07 -19.84 -11.62
N GLY A 370 -32.64 -18.84 -12.40
CA GLY A 370 -32.75 -17.41 -12.08
C GLY A 370 -31.46 -16.77 -11.57
N THR A 371 -30.46 -17.58 -11.21
CA THR A 371 -29.18 -17.10 -10.66
C THR A 371 -28.44 -16.24 -11.68
N VAL A 372 -27.86 -15.13 -11.23
CA VAL A 372 -26.95 -14.30 -12.03
C VAL A 372 -25.53 -14.42 -11.49
N PHE A 373 -24.59 -14.82 -12.34
CA PHE A 373 -23.17 -14.97 -12.01
C PHE A 373 -22.34 -13.96 -12.81
N ALA A 374 -21.46 -13.22 -12.12
CA ALA A 374 -20.64 -12.17 -12.70
C ALA A 374 -19.16 -12.34 -12.34
N ASP A 375 -18.29 -12.18 -13.33
CA ASP A 375 -16.83 -12.14 -13.16
C ASP A 375 -16.35 -10.69 -13.26
N MET A 376 -15.66 -10.18 -12.24
CA MET A 376 -15.03 -8.84 -12.26
C MET A 376 -13.68 -8.84 -13.01
N GLY A 377 -13.24 -9.99 -13.51
CA GLY A 377 -12.01 -10.20 -14.28
C GLY A 377 -10.75 -10.32 -13.44
N ARG A 378 -10.78 -9.78 -12.21
CA ARG A 378 -9.69 -9.82 -11.22
C ARG A 378 -10.23 -9.64 -9.82
N VAL A 379 -9.44 -10.07 -8.82
CA VAL A 379 -9.70 -9.78 -7.40
C VAL A 379 -9.64 -8.27 -7.17
N ILE A 380 -10.62 -7.71 -6.47
CA ILE A 380 -10.68 -6.29 -6.09
C ILE A 380 -11.21 -6.13 -4.66
N SER A 381 -10.68 -5.16 -3.92
CA SER A 381 -11.23 -4.71 -2.63
C SER A 381 -12.46 -3.84 -2.88
N ALA A 382 -13.67 -4.40 -2.71
CA ALA A 382 -14.91 -3.77 -3.14
C ALA A 382 -16.16 -4.22 -2.35
N VAL A 383 -17.25 -3.45 -2.49
CA VAL A 383 -18.62 -3.91 -2.19
C VAL A 383 -19.37 -4.24 -3.49
N PRO A 384 -20.23 -5.28 -3.53
CA PRO A 384 -21.13 -5.48 -4.67
C PRO A 384 -22.17 -4.34 -4.70
N SER A 385 -22.57 -3.89 -5.88
CA SER A 385 -23.58 -2.83 -6.03
C SER A 385 -24.54 -3.18 -7.16
N VAL A 386 -25.78 -3.48 -6.78
CA VAL A 386 -26.84 -4.00 -7.67
C VAL A 386 -28.02 -3.02 -7.71
N ARG A 387 -28.35 -2.52 -8.90
CA ARG A 387 -29.45 -1.57 -9.11
C ARG A 387 -30.72 -2.30 -9.54
N PHE A 388 -31.69 -2.42 -8.65
CA PHE A 388 -33.02 -2.91 -8.98
C PHE A 388 -33.86 -1.79 -9.60
N ARG A 389 -34.59 -2.10 -10.66
CA ARG A 389 -35.47 -1.15 -11.38
C ARG A 389 -36.89 -1.18 -10.84
N ASP A 390 -37.38 -2.37 -10.54
CA ASP A 390 -38.77 -2.63 -10.19
C ASP A 390 -38.92 -2.82 -8.68
N GLY A 391 -38.14 -3.73 -8.08
CA GLY A 391 -38.03 -3.93 -6.61
C GLY A 391 -39.33 -4.39 -5.92
N THR A 392 -39.27 -5.49 -5.15
CA THR A 392 -40.44 -6.05 -4.46
C THR A 392 -40.25 -6.01 -2.95
N ALA A 393 -41.10 -5.32 -2.21
CA ALA A 393 -40.98 -5.21 -0.75
C ALA A 393 -40.96 -6.58 -0.05
N GLY A 394 -39.94 -6.80 0.79
CA GLY A 394 -39.74 -8.06 1.52
C GLY A 394 -39.04 -9.16 0.72
N HIS A 395 -38.79 -8.99 -0.58
CA HIS A 395 -38.01 -9.95 -1.37
C HIS A 395 -36.57 -9.98 -0.90
N ARG A 396 -36.05 -11.18 -0.61
CA ARG A 396 -34.71 -11.37 -0.04
C ARG A 396 -33.73 -11.82 -1.11
N VAL A 397 -32.71 -10.99 -1.35
CA VAL A 397 -31.60 -11.27 -2.26
C VAL A 397 -30.39 -11.71 -1.45
N SER A 398 -29.77 -12.82 -1.87
CA SER A 398 -28.46 -13.27 -1.42
C SER A 398 -27.43 -12.90 -2.48
N MET A 399 -26.34 -12.25 -2.07
CA MET A 399 -25.19 -11.90 -2.90
C MET A 399 -23.96 -12.60 -2.33
N THR A 400 -23.50 -13.65 -2.99
CA THR A 400 -22.33 -14.44 -2.57
C THR A 400 -21.12 -14.01 -3.39
N THR A 401 -20.08 -13.46 -2.76
CA THR A 401 -18.82 -13.17 -3.45
C THR A 401 -17.78 -14.26 -3.19
N SER A 402 -16.78 -14.39 -4.07
CA SER A 402 -15.73 -15.42 -3.94
C SER A 402 -14.46 -15.07 -4.73
N TYR A 403 -13.34 -15.71 -4.37
CA TYR A 403 -12.09 -15.68 -5.15
C TYR A 403 -12.11 -16.65 -6.32
N ARG A 404 -12.76 -17.80 -6.11
CA ARG A 404 -12.73 -18.96 -7.00
C ARG A 404 -14.15 -19.29 -7.46
N ARG A 405 -14.26 -20.08 -8.52
CA ARG A 405 -15.54 -20.68 -8.92
C ARG A 405 -15.78 -21.92 -8.06
N ASN A 406 -17.03 -22.35 -7.89
CA ASN A 406 -17.32 -23.61 -7.22
C ASN A 406 -16.69 -24.75 -8.02
N ASN A 407 -15.97 -25.63 -7.30
CA ASN A 407 -14.99 -26.53 -7.89
C ASN A 407 -14.96 -27.89 -7.21
N THR A 408 -14.50 -28.89 -7.96
CA THR A 408 -14.37 -30.28 -7.56
C THR A 408 -13.36 -30.98 -8.49
N THR A 409 -13.11 -32.27 -8.31
CA THR A 409 -12.32 -33.08 -9.23
C THR A 409 -13.17 -34.14 -9.93
N LEU A 410 -12.69 -34.68 -11.04
CA LEU A 410 -13.22 -35.91 -11.62
C LEU A 410 -12.95 -37.11 -10.69
N ALA A 411 -14.00 -37.81 -10.27
CA ALA A 411 -13.89 -39.04 -9.48
C ALA A 411 -13.40 -40.25 -10.30
N ALA A 412 -13.60 -40.22 -11.62
CA ALA A 412 -13.16 -41.24 -12.55
C ALA A 412 -12.74 -40.60 -13.90
N PRO A 413 -11.89 -41.26 -14.71
CA PRO A 413 -11.49 -40.73 -16.01
C PRO A 413 -12.70 -40.61 -16.95
N ALA A 414 -12.79 -39.51 -17.69
CA ALA A 414 -13.82 -39.31 -18.71
C ALA A 414 -13.24 -39.57 -20.10
N ALA A 415 -13.88 -40.40 -20.91
CA ALA A 415 -13.41 -40.73 -22.25
C ALA A 415 -13.83 -39.68 -23.30
N ALA A 416 -13.06 -39.57 -24.39
CA ALA A 416 -13.52 -38.85 -25.58
C ALA A 416 -14.83 -39.45 -26.08
N GLY A 417 -15.82 -38.60 -26.37
CA GLY A 417 -17.18 -39.03 -26.71
C GLY A 417 -18.15 -39.17 -25.53
N ALA A 418 -17.67 -39.12 -24.28
CA ALA A 418 -18.53 -39.24 -23.09
C ALA A 418 -19.55 -38.09 -23.01
N ARG A 419 -20.79 -38.42 -22.64
CA ARG A 419 -21.89 -37.47 -22.39
C ARG A 419 -22.24 -37.34 -20.90
N GLU A 420 -21.53 -38.05 -20.05
CA GLU A 420 -21.65 -38.02 -18.60
C GLU A 420 -20.24 -38.02 -18.00
N VAL A 421 -20.05 -37.27 -16.91
CA VAL A 421 -18.81 -37.24 -16.12
C VAL A 421 -19.12 -37.59 -14.68
N SER A 422 -18.17 -38.21 -13.96
CA SER A 422 -18.30 -38.52 -12.54
C SER A 422 -17.47 -37.51 -11.74
N LEU A 423 -18.10 -36.73 -10.87
CA LEU A 423 -17.47 -35.73 -10.03
C LEU A 423 -17.30 -36.25 -8.61
N ALA A 424 -16.22 -35.85 -7.93
CA ALA A 424 -15.97 -36.19 -6.52
C ALA A 424 -17.03 -35.57 -5.59
N ALA A 425 -17.56 -34.40 -5.95
CA ALA A 425 -18.73 -33.79 -5.33
C ALA A 425 -19.60 -33.11 -6.40
N THR A 426 -20.92 -33.23 -6.29
CA THR A 426 -21.91 -32.48 -7.09
C THR A 426 -22.57 -31.34 -6.31
N ALA A 427 -22.07 -31.04 -5.10
CA ALA A 427 -22.52 -29.88 -4.33
C ALA A 427 -22.32 -28.59 -5.15
N GLY A 428 -23.35 -27.75 -5.20
CA GLY A 428 -23.34 -26.53 -5.99
C GLY A 428 -23.49 -26.71 -7.52
N VAL A 429 -23.58 -27.94 -8.05
CA VAL A 429 -23.77 -28.19 -9.49
C VAL A 429 -25.25 -28.34 -9.84
N HIS A 430 -25.72 -27.57 -10.82
CA HIS A 430 -27.11 -27.49 -11.23
C HIS A 430 -27.29 -27.60 -12.75
N VAL A 431 -28.50 -27.94 -13.20
CA VAL A 431 -28.85 -27.96 -14.63
C VAL A 431 -28.78 -26.55 -15.20
N GLY A 432 -28.08 -26.40 -16.33
CA GLY A 432 -27.82 -25.13 -16.99
C GLY A 432 -26.53 -24.43 -16.59
N ASP A 433 -25.81 -24.93 -15.58
CA ASP A 433 -24.46 -24.47 -15.29
C ASP A 433 -23.52 -24.76 -16.47
N GLU A 434 -22.55 -23.88 -16.71
CA GLU A 434 -21.38 -24.24 -17.48
C GLU A 434 -20.43 -25.03 -16.57
N LEU A 435 -20.04 -26.22 -17.00
CA LEU A 435 -19.07 -27.10 -16.36
C LEU A 435 -17.78 -27.09 -17.19
N VAL A 436 -16.64 -26.78 -16.59
CA VAL A 436 -15.34 -26.71 -17.26
C VAL A 436 -14.46 -27.83 -16.73
N VAL A 437 -14.14 -28.82 -17.57
CA VAL A 437 -13.25 -29.95 -17.22
C VAL A 437 -11.82 -29.65 -17.64
N ASP A 438 -10.83 -30.05 -16.83
CA ASP A 438 -9.45 -29.55 -16.88
C ASP A 438 -9.39 -28.02 -16.75
N ALA A 439 -10.20 -27.47 -15.85
CA ALA A 439 -10.20 -26.04 -15.57
C ALA A 439 -8.80 -25.57 -15.13
N PRO A 440 -8.17 -24.61 -15.84
CA PRO A 440 -6.88 -24.08 -15.44
C PRO A 440 -7.06 -23.25 -14.17
N ALA A 441 -6.51 -23.77 -13.08
CA ALA A 441 -6.30 -23.14 -11.78
C ALA A 441 -7.50 -22.38 -11.16
N ALA A 442 -7.93 -22.79 -9.98
CA ALA A 442 -6.97 -23.00 -8.88
C ALA A 442 -6.91 -24.46 -8.34
N GLY A 443 -5.73 -25.09 -8.49
CA GLY A 443 -5.39 -26.34 -7.78
C GLY A 443 -4.43 -27.39 -8.39
N TYR A 444 -3.55 -27.18 -9.39
CA TYR A 444 -3.07 -26.00 -10.12
C TYR A 444 -2.47 -26.46 -11.50
N GLY A 445 -1.75 -25.60 -12.23
CA GLY A 445 -1.04 -25.93 -13.48
C GLY A 445 -1.83 -25.77 -14.80
N PRO A 446 -1.18 -25.91 -15.98
CA PRO A 446 -1.78 -25.63 -17.28
C PRO A 446 -2.81 -26.70 -17.71
N GLY A 447 -4.07 -26.43 -17.40
CA GLY A 447 -5.22 -27.16 -17.93
C GLY A 447 -5.46 -26.89 -19.41
N TRP A 448 -6.18 -27.80 -20.07
CA TRP A 448 -6.67 -27.62 -21.45
C TRP A 448 -8.21 -27.63 -21.40
N PRO A 449 -8.83 -26.55 -20.92
CA PRO A 449 -10.22 -26.56 -20.47
C PRO A 449 -11.21 -26.95 -21.56
N GLU A 450 -12.15 -27.81 -21.21
CA GLU A 450 -13.29 -28.18 -22.05
C GLU A 450 -14.61 -27.84 -21.33
N SER A 451 -15.30 -26.81 -21.82
CA SER A 451 -16.58 -26.35 -21.28
C SER A 451 -17.78 -27.09 -21.89
N ARG A 452 -18.78 -27.40 -21.06
CA ARG A 452 -20.09 -27.96 -21.44
C ARG A 452 -21.22 -27.37 -20.62
N THR A 453 -22.46 -27.53 -21.06
CA THR A 453 -23.64 -27.18 -20.26
C THR A 453 -24.18 -28.42 -19.56
N VAL A 454 -24.43 -28.33 -18.25
CA VAL A 454 -25.04 -29.41 -17.47
C VAL A 454 -26.50 -29.58 -17.88
N VAL A 455 -26.89 -30.81 -18.23
CA VAL A 455 -28.29 -31.17 -18.59
C VAL A 455 -28.95 -32.08 -17.55
N SER A 456 -28.18 -32.75 -16.70
CA SER A 456 -28.68 -33.56 -15.59
C SER A 456 -27.65 -33.67 -14.47
N VAL A 457 -28.13 -33.84 -13.23
CA VAL A 457 -27.31 -34.14 -12.05
C VAL A 457 -27.88 -35.39 -11.38
N GLY A 458 -27.08 -36.46 -11.34
CA GLY A 458 -27.46 -37.77 -10.84
C GLY A 458 -27.12 -37.98 -9.36
N SER A 459 -27.72 -39.01 -8.76
CA SER A 459 -27.62 -39.32 -7.33
C SER A 459 -26.30 -39.96 -6.88
N GLN A 460 -25.37 -40.24 -7.80
CA GLN A 460 -24.06 -40.86 -7.52
C GLN A 460 -22.87 -40.03 -8.03
N GLY A 461 -23.00 -38.70 -8.03
CA GLY A 461 -21.94 -37.80 -8.49
C GLY A 461 -21.82 -37.67 -10.02
N THR A 462 -22.66 -38.38 -10.78
CA THR A 462 -22.71 -38.29 -12.25
C THR A 462 -23.37 -37.00 -12.71
N VAL A 463 -22.78 -36.31 -13.68
CA VAL A 463 -23.32 -35.09 -14.30
C VAL A 463 -23.40 -35.28 -15.81
N GLY A 464 -24.59 -35.13 -16.39
CA GLY A 464 -24.80 -35.21 -17.83
C GLY A 464 -24.52 -33.89 -18.52
N VAL A 465 -23.92 -33.94 -19.71
CA VAL A 465 -23.54 -32.78 -20.52
C VAL A 465 -24.24 -32.74 -21.88
N ASP A 466 -24.51 -31.52 -22.35
CA ASP A 466 -25.24 -31.22 -23.60
C ASP A 466 -24.60 -31.85 -24.85
N ALA A 467 -23.27 -31.78 -24.95
CA ALA A 467 -22.49 -32.31 -26.07
C ALA A 467 -21.38 -33.26 -25.59
N PRO A 468 -21.03 -34.30 -26.36
CA PRO A 468 -19.99 -35.25 -25.96
C PRO A 468 -18.62 -34.57 -25.82
N LEU A 469 -17.80 -34.97 -24.84
CA LEU A 469 -16.44 -34.45 -24.67
C LEU A 469 -15.57 -34.72 -25.90
N ARG A 470 -14.70 -33.76 -26.28
CA ARG A 470 -13.87 -33.88 -27.49
C ARG A 470 -12.64 -34.75 -27.28
N ARG A 471 -12.23 -34.94 -26.03
CA ARG A 471 -10.99 -35.63 -25.63
C ARG A 471 -11.19 -36.44 -24.35
N ALA A 472 -10.16 -37.17 -23.94
CA ALA A 472 -10.14 -37.88 -22.67
C ALA A 472 -9.56 -36.99 -21.56
N HIS A 473 -10.04 -37.19 -20.33
CA HIS A 473 -9.69 -36.44 -19.13
C HIS A 473 -9.36 -37.42 -17.99
N ALA A 474 -8.37 -37.09 -17.16
CA ALA A 474 -7.88 -37.97 -16.10
C ALA A 474 -8.78 -37.93 -14.84
N ALA A 475 -8.78 -39.01 -14.05
CA ALA A 475 -9.28 -38.92 -12.67
C ALA A 475 -8.43 -37.91 -11.86
N GLY A 476 -9.05 -37.20 -10.93
CA GLY A 476 -8.41 -36.13 -10.16
C GLY A 476 -8.29 -34.79 -10.89
N ALA A 477 -8.59 -34.73 -12.20
CA ALA A 477 -8.59 -33.48 -12.95
C ALA A 477 -9.59 -32.47 -12.38
N TRP A 478 -9.21 -31.20 -12.34
CA TRP A 478 -10.06 -30.12 -11.84
C TRP A 478 -11.26 -29.87 -12.75
N VAL A 479 -12.40 -29.64 -12.10
CA VAL A 479 -13.60 -29.15 -12.77
C VAL A 479 -14.24 -28.04 -11.96
N GLU A 480 -14.56 -26.94 -12.64
CA GLU A 480 -15.27 -25.78 -12.12
C GLU A 480 -16.66 -25.68 -12.73
N ASN A 481 -17.61 -25.02 -12.06
CA ASN A 481 -18.86 -24.59 -12.68
C ASN A 481 -19.08 -23.06 -12.62
N SER A 482 -20.10 -22.56 -13.31
CA SER A 482 -20.44 -21.13 -13.37
C SER A 482 -21.13 -20.58 -12.12
N ARG A 483 -20.60 -20.89 -10.94
CA ARG A 483 -21.10 -20.47 -9.61
C ARG A 483 -19.96 -20.03 -8.70
N ALA A 484 -20.27 -19.25 -7.67
CA ALA A 484 -19.29 -18.77 -6.69
C ALA A 484 -18.81 -19.93 -5.80
N GLY A 485 -17.50 -20.06 -5.61
CA GLY A 485 -16.92 -21.06 -4.71
C GLY A 485 -17.18 -20.72 -3.24
N THR A 486 -17.47 -21.74 -2.43
CA THR A 486 -17.80 -21.61 -1.01
C THR A 486 -16.99 -22.54 -0.11
N SER A 487 -15.91 -23.15 -0.61
CA SER A 487 -14.97 -23.87 0.25
C SER A 487 -14.22 -22.90 1.18
N GLY A 488 -13.55 -23.42 2.21
CA GLY A 488 -12.67 -22.61 3.05
C GLY A 488 -11.60 -21.91 2.20
N LEU A 489 -11.02 -22.63 1.24
CA LEU A 489 -10.00 -22.08 0.33
C LEU A 489 -10.59 -21.05 -0.66
N ASP A 490 -11.77 -21.31 -1.23
CA ASP A 490 -12.45 -20.38 -2.16
C ASP A 490 -12.76 -19.01 -1.53
N THR A 491 -12.94 -19.00 -0.21
CA THR A 491 -13.41 -17.85 0.57
C THR A 491 -12.40 -17.35 1.60
N GLN A 492 -11.23 -17.97 1.69
CA GLN A 492 -10.19 -17.70 2.70
C GLN A 492 -10.74 -17.77 4.14
N GLY A 493 -11.47 -18.86 4.43
CA GLY A 493 -12.09 -19.12 5.74
C GLY A 493 -13.22 -18.14 6.12
N SER A 494 -13.75 -17.36 5.17
CA SER A 494 -14.63 -16.23 5.45
C SER A 494 -16.05 -16.39 4.87
N ASP A 495 -17.08 -15.96 5.60
CA ASP A 495 -18.41 -15.78 5.04
C ASP A 495 -18.45 -14.53 4.15
N LEU A 496 -18.31 -14.74 2.84
CA LEU A 496 -18.30 -13.69 1.81
C LEU A 496 -19.72 -13.35 1.28
N ARG A 497 -20.77 -13.66 2.04
CA ARG A 497 -22.15 -13.33 1.65
C ARG A 497 -22.58 -11.94 2.11
N PHE A 498 -23.53 -11.36 1.39
CA PHE A 498 -24.25 -10.15 1.75
C PHE A 498 -25.74 -10.39 1.54
N HIS A 499 -26.57 -9.96 2.49
CA HIS A 499 -28.02 -10.19 2.44
C HIS A 499 -28.75 -8.85 2.32
N TYR A 500 -29.68 -8.76 1.36
CA TYR A 500 -30.45 -7.54 1.11
C TYR A 500 -31.93 -7.86 0.97
N THR A 501 -32.78 -7.22 1.78
CA THR A 501 -34.24 -7.26 1.63
C THR A 501 -34.68 -6.01 0.89
N GLN A 502 -35.32 -6.21 -0.26
CA GLN A 502 -35.80 -5.15 -1.14
C GLN A 502 -36.98 -4.36 -0.52
N ARG A 503 -37.12 -3.09 -0.88
CA ARG A 503 -38.39 -2.35 -0.83
C ARG A 503 -39.04 -2.30 -2.22
N ASP A 504 -40.27 -1.80 -2.28
CA ASP A 504 -40.92 -1.50 -3.56
C ASP A 504 -40.21 -0.38 -4.32
N GLY A 505 -40.09 -0.55 -5.63
CA GLY A 505 -39.57 0.47 -6.54
C GLY A 505 -38.04 0.45 -6.70
N ARG A 506 -37.58 1.38 -7.55
CA ARG A 506 -36.17 1.54 -7.91
C ARG A 506 -35.28 1.82 -6.69
N GLN A 507 -34.22 1.02 -6.57
CA GLN A 507 -33.28 1.06 -5.44
C GLN A 507 -31.87 0.60 -5.85
N VAL A 508 -30.92 0.69 -4.93
CA VAL A 508 -29.56 0.14 -5.09
C VAL A 508 -29.24 -0.65 -3.83
N ALA A 509 -28.96 -1.93 -3.99
CA ALA A 509 -28.34 -2.76 -2.95
C ALA A 509 -26.83 -2.57 -3.03
N GLU A 510 -26.30 -1.79 -2.10
CA GLU A 510 -24.87 -1.58 -1.90
C GLU A 510 -24.57 -1.79 -0.42
N PRO A 511 -23.89 -2.89 -0.04
CA PRO A 511 -23.40 -3.09 1.31
C PRO A 511 -22.37 -2.04 1.69
N PHE A 512 -22.09 -1.90 2.99
CA PHE A 512 -21.23 -0.83 3.49
C PHE A 512 -19.77 -1.29 3.60
N THR A 513 -19.51 -2.47 4.16
CA THR A 513 -18.15 -2.97 4.42
C THR A 513 -17.57 -3.70 3.20
N TYR A 514 -16.44 -3.22 2.68
CA TYR A 514 -15.73 -3.83 1.54
C TYR A 514 -14.97 -5.10 1.93
N TRP A 515 -14.82 -5.99 0.94
CA TRP A 515 -14.06 -7.24 1.00
C TRP A 515 -13.28 -7.45 -0.30
N GLY A 516 -12.19 -8.21 -0.29
CA GLY A 516 -11.54 -8.71 -1.49
C GLY A 516 -12.33 -9.86 -2.14
N TRP A 517 -12.61 -9.79 -3.45
CA TRP A 517 -13.25 -10.87 -4.21
C TRP A 517 -13.14 -10.63 -5.72
N ARG A 518 -13.42 -11.66 -6.53
CA ARG A 518 -13.47 -11.60 -8.00
C ARG A 518 -14.85 -11.92 -8.57
N TYR A 519 -15.50 -12.94 -8.04
CA TYR A 519 -16.79 -13.44 -8.53
C TYR A 519 -17.94 -12.96 -7.65
N LEU A 520 -19.10 -12.72 -8.27
CA LEU A 520 -20.36 -12.38 -7.59
C LEU A 520 -21.49 -13.26 -8.14
N GLN A 521 -22.17 -13.97 -7.25
CA GLN A 521 -23.40 -14.70 -7.52
C GLN A 521 -24.58 -14.00 -6.84
N ILE A 522 -25.69 -13.90 -7.56
CA ILE A 522 -26.97 -13.34 -7.08
C ILE A 522 -28.03 -14.41 -7.32
N ASP A 523 -28.47 -15.09 -6.26
CA ASP A 523 -29.24 -16.35 -6.38
C ASP A 523 -30.67 -16.11 -6.92
N ASP A 524 -31.41 -15.20 -6.29
CA ASP A 524 -32.74 -14.78 -6.70
C ASP A 524 -32.85 -13.25 -6.66
N PRO A 525 -32.61 -12.55 -7.79
CA PRO A 525 -32.68 -11.09 -7.83
C PRO A 525 -34.10 -10.53 -7.78
N GLY A 526 -35.16 -11.34 -7.91
CA GLY A 526 -36.56 -10.88 -8.03
C GLY A 526 -36.92 -10.13 -9.33
N GLU A 527 -35.94 -9.74 -10.15
CA GLU A 527 -36.13 -9.12 -11.46
C GLU A 527 -35.02 -9.52 -12.46
N THR A 528 -35.24 -9.27 -13.75
CA THR A 528 -34.30 -9.64 -14.83
C THR A 528 -33.11 -8.67 -14.94
N LEU A 529 -32.09 -8.84 -14.08
CA LEU A 529 -30.92 -7.94 -14.01
C LEU A 529 -30.05 -7.90 -15.28
N SER A 530 -29.98 -6.76 -15.96
CA SER A 530 -29.04 -6.50 -17.06
C SER A 530 -27.63 -6.12 -16.57
N ALA A 531 -26.60 -6.31 -17.40
CA ALA A 531 -25.20 -6.12 -16.99
C ALA A 531 -24.87 -4.67 -16.56
N ASP A 532 -25.63 -3.65 -16.98
CA ASP A 532 -25.47 -2.28 -16.49
C ASP A 532 -25.99 -2.05 -15.06
N GLN A 533 -26.79 -2.98 -14.54
CA GLN A 533 -27.33 -2.99 -13.18
C GLN A 533 -26.40 -3.64 -12.16
N ILE A 534 -25.36 -4.36 -12.60
CA ILE A 534 -24.42 -5.11 -11.74
C ILE A 534 -23.05 -4.44 -11.82
N THR A 535 -22.53 -4.05 -10.66
CA THR A 535 -21.22 -3.41 -10.52
C THR A 535 -20.56 -3.81 -9.21
N ALA A 536 -19.28 -3.50 -9.07
CA ALA A 536 -18.61 -3.44 -7.79
C ALA A 536 -18.19 -2.00 -7.52
N VAL A 537 -18.29 -1.51 -6.29
CA VAL A 537 -17.67 -0.24 -5.89
C VAL A 537 -16.40 -0.56 -5.14
N ALA A 538 -15.29 -0.46 -5.89
CA ALA A 538 -13.95 -0.72 -5.40
C ALA A 538 -13.42 0.47 -4.59
N GLN A 539 -12.48 0.20 -3.68
CA GLN A 539 -11.77 1.21 -2.91
C GLN A 539 -10.31 0.85 -2.65
N ALA A 540 -9.50 1.90 -2.50
CA ALA A 540 -8.10 1.87 -2.08
C ALA A 540 -7.70 3.28 -1.60
N THR A 541 -6.48 3.41 -1.07
CA THR A 541 -5.85 4.72 -0.81
C THR A 541 -5.79 5.59 -2.08
N ASP A 542 -5.96 6.91 -1.95
CA ASP A 542 -6.02 7.84 -3.08
C ASP A 542 -4.63 8.14 -3.68
N VAL A 543 -4.18 7.24 -4.55
CA VAL A 543 -2.99 7.43 -5.39
C VAL A 543 -3.30 8.23 -6.65
N ARG A 544 -2.37 9.11 -7.03
CA ARG A 544 -2.53 10.02 -8.16
C ARG A 544 -2.14 9.31 -9.46
N PRO A 545 -3.05 9.05 -10.42
CA PRO A 545 -2.73 8.22 -11.60
C PRO A 545 -1.61 8.76 -12.51
N GLY A 546 -1.32 10.06 -12.45
CA GLY A 546 -0.19 10.69 -13.16
C GLY A 546 1.16 10.57 -12.45
N GLU A 547 1.22 9.80 -11.36
CA GLU A 547 2.43 9.51 -10.56
C GLU A 547 2.67 8.00 -10.44
N ALA A 548 1.84 7.19 -11.10
CA ALA A 548 2.10 5.77 -11.23
C ALA A 548 3.33 5.55 -12.10
N ALA A 549 4.20 4.63 -11.68
CA ALA A 549 5.31 4.17 -12.48
C ALA A 549 4.82 3.48 -13.74
N THR A 550 5.63 3.55 -14.79
CA THR A 550 5.41 2.79 -16.02
C THR A 550 6.54 1.80 -16.22
N PHE A 551 6.21 0.62 -16.74
CA PHE A 551 7.16 -0.41 -17.13
C PHE A 551 6.58 -1.21 -18.31
N ASP A 552 7.39 -1.39 -19.33
CA ASP A 552 7.13 -2.15 -20.56
C ASP A 552 8.47 -2.74 -21.03
N SER A 553 8.49 -3.97 -21.55
CA SER A 553 9.75 -4.65 -21.86
C SER A 553 9.64 -5.68 -22.99
N SER A 554 10.78 -6.23 -23.39
CA SER A 554 10.83 -7.33 -24.36
C SER A 554 10.34 -8.70 -23.84
N ASP A 555 9.77 -8.77 -22.63
CA ASP A 555 9.21 -9.98 -22.01
C ASP A 555 7.79 -9.70 -21.48
N ASP A 556 6.77 -10.10 -22.25
CA ASP A 556 5.35 -9.89 -21.92
C ASP A 556 4.96 -10.44 -20.52
N THR A 557 5.68 -11.47 -20.03
CA THR A 557 5.42 -12.08 -18.72
C THR A 557 5.95 -11.18 -17.61
N LEU A 558 7.13 -10.56 -17.79
CA LEU A 558 7.65 -9.58 -16.84
C LEU A 558 6.69 -8.40 -16.69
N ASP A 559 6.16 -7.90 -17.80
CA ASP A 559 5.21 -6.80 -17.81
C ASP A 559 3.88 -7.17 -17.14
N ALA A 560 3.43 -8.42 -17.32
CA ALA A 560 2.26 -8.95 -16.61
C ALA A 560 2.52 -9.10 -15.09
N VAL A 561 3.72 -9.53 -14.70
CA VAL A 561 4.16 -9.63 -13.30
C VAL A 561 4.24 -8.25 -12.64
N PHE A 562 4.79 -7.24 -13.31
CA PHE A 562 4.79 -5.87 -12.82
C PHE A 562 3.35 -5.37 -12.59
N ARG A 563 2.45 -5.57 -13.57
CA ARG A 563 1.02 -5.22 -13.44
C ARG A 563 0.32 -5.97 -12.29
N LEU A 564 0.67 -7.24 -12.05
CA LEU A 564 0.17 -8.04 -10.92
C LEU A 564 0.60 -7.45 -9.57
N MET A 565 1.89 -7.14 -9.42
CA MET A 565 2.44 -6.55 -8.21
C MET A 565 1.80 -5.18 -7.90
N VAL A 566 1.69 -4.29 -8.90
CA VAL A 566 1.07 -2.97 -8.75
C VAL A 566 -0.40 -3.06 -8.35
N HIS A 567 -1.15 -3.98 -8.96
CA HIS A 567 -2.56 -4.23 -8.62
C HIS A 567 -2.72 -4.75 -7.18
N SER A 568 -1.82 -5.64 -6.76
CA SER A 568 -1.81 -6.20 -5.40
C SER A 568 -1.51 -5.13 -4.35
N ALA A 569 -0.44 -4.36 -4.54
CA ALA A 569 -0.05 -3.26 -3.65
C ALA A 569 -1.18 -2.23 -3.48
N LEU A 570 -1.85 -1.83 -4.57
CA LEU A 570 -2.97 -0.89 -4.51
C LEU A 570 -4.15 -1.42 -3.69
N HIS A 571 -4.55 -2.68 -3.90
CA HIS A 571 -5.75 -3.20 -3.25
C HIS A 571 -5.54 -3.63 -1.79
N SER A 572 -4.29 -3.94 -1.40
CA SER A 572 -3.87 -4.06 0.00
C SER A 572 -3.70 -2.71 0.71
N ALA A 573 -3.68 -1.57 0.00
CA ALA A 573 -3.54 -0.24 0.59
C ALA A 573 -4.91 0.46 0.75
N GLN A 574 -5.35 0.67 1.99
CA GLN A 574 -6.63 1.31 2.33
C GLN A 574 -6.36 2.59 3.16
N ASN A 575 -7.06 2.83 4.26
CA ASN A 575 -6.68 3.85 5.26
C ASN A 575 -5.54 3.39 6.19
N VAL A 576 -5.22 2.09 6.11
CA VAL A 576 -4.08 1.36 6.69
C VAL A 576 -3.55 0.42 5.59
N PHE A 577 -2.31 -0.06 5.69
CA PHE A 577 -1.90 -1.22 4.89
C PHE A 577 -2.53 -2.49 5.45
N LEU A 578 -2.98 -3.39 4.59
CA LEU A 578 -3.57 -4.67 4.98
C LEU A 578 -2.70 -5.81 4.45
N ASP A 579 -2.45 -6.79 5.31
CA ASP A 579 -1.96 -8.11 4.93
C ASP A 579 -2.82 -8.68 3.77
N THR A 580 -4.13 -8.76 3.98
CA THR A 580 -5.14 -9.16 3.00
C THR A 580 -6.45 -8.36 3.15
N PRO A 581 -7.13 -7.96 2.07
CA PRO A 581 -8.40 -7.23 2.12
C PRO A 581 -9.62 -8.10 2.50
N THR A 582 -9.41 -9.32 3.01
CA THR A 582 -10.47 -10.23 3.48
C THR A 582 -10.28 -10.74 4.89
N ARG A 583 -9.55 -11.84 5.10
CA ARG A 583 -9.77 -12.63 6.33
C ARG A 583 -9.36 -11.88 7.60
N GLU A 584 -8.15 -11.31 7.61
CA GLU A 584 -7.52 -10.72 8.80
C GLU A 584 -7.66 -9.21 8.80
N LYS A 585 -7.39 -8.56 7.66
CA LYS A 585 -7.43 -7.09 7.49
C LYS A 585 -6.60 -6.40 8.58
N GLY A 586 -5.47 -7.03 8.91
CA GLY A 586 -4.51 -6.57 9.90
C GLY A 586 -3.43 -5.74 9.22
N GLN A 587 -3.12 -4.58 9.78
CA GLN A 587 -1.89 -3.87 9.44
C GLN A 587 -0.73 -4.54 10.17
N PHE A 588 -0.20 -5.60 9.56
CA PHE A 588 1.02 -6.26 9.99
C PHE A 588 2.25 -5.43 9.62
N LEU A 589 3.29 -5.44 10.46
CA LEU A 589 4.45 -4.56 10.32
C LEU A 589 5.33 -4.91 9.10
N GLY A 590 5.68 -6.18 8.90
CA GLY A 590 6.46 -6.61 7.72
C GLY A 590 5.69 -6.34 6.43
N ASP A 591 4.42 -6.78 6.37
CA ASP A 591 3.48 -6.52 5.29
C ASP A 591 3.38 -5.03 4.93
N ALA A 592 3.18 -4.17 5.94
CA ALA A 592 3.08 -2.72 5.75
C ALA A 592 4.37 -2.11 5.19
N ILE A 593 5.54 -2.61 5.58
CA ILE A 593 6.84 -2.18 5.04
C ILE A 593 6.93 -2.56 3.56
N ASP A 594 6.68 -3.82 3.21
CA ASP A 594 6.83 -4.30 1.84
C ASP A 594 5.77 -3.72 0.87
N ILE A 595 4.51 -3.63 1.30
CA ILE A 595 3.46 -2.93 0.54
C ILE A 595 3.78 -1.44 0.42
N SER A 596 4.35 -0.82 1.45
CA SER A 596 4.76 0.59 1.39
C SER A 596 5.90 0.82 0.39
N PHE A 597 6.91 -0.05 0.31
CA PHE A 597 7.96 0.07 -0.72
C PHE A 597 7.34 0.01 -2.12
N ALA A 598 6.47 -1.00 -2.36
CA ALA A 598 5.75 -1.18 -3.61
C ALA A 598 4.88 0.04 -4.00
N THR A 599 4.08 0.57 -3.06
CA THR A 599 3.20 1.73 -3.32
C THR A 599 3.96 3.05 -3.42
N MET A 600 5.07 3.23 -2.69
CA MET A 600 5.92 4.40 -2.81
C MET A 600 6.54 4.50 -4.21
N GLU A 601 7.06 3.40 -4.73
CA GLU A 601 7.77 3.37 -6.02
C GLU A 601 6.80 3.33 -7.21
N ALA A 602 5.78 2.48 -7.14
CA ALA A 602 4.89 2.27 -8.28
C ALA A 602 3.70 3.23 -8.37
N LEU A 603 3.34 3.93 -7.30
CA LEU A 603 2.11 4.74 -7.25
C LEU A 603 2.32 6.17 -6.71
N GLY A 604 3.54 6.54 -6.31
CA GLY A 604 3.83 7.84 -5.70
C GLY A 604 3.18 8.03 -4.31
N GLU A 605 2.77 6.95 -3.65
CA GLU A 605 2.14 6.98 -2.32
C GLU A 605 3.14 7.52 -1.28
N ARG A 606 2.72 8.40 -0.37
CA ARG A 606 3.54 8.92 0.74
C ARG A 606 2.75 9.16 2.04
N GLY A 607 1.44 9.41 1.94
CA GLY A 607 0.59 9.79 3.06
C GLY A 607 0.26 8.61 3.97
N LEU A 608 -0.12 7.48 3.37
CA LEU A 608 -0.40 6.24 4.10
C LEU A 608 0.89 5.67 4.71
N THR A 609 1.99 5.65 3.96
CA THR A 609 3.32 5.31 4.47
C THR A 609 3.68 6.10 5.72
N ARG A 610 3.58 7.44 5.66
CA ARG A 610 3.89 8.31 6.80
C ARG A 610 2.95 8.09 7.98
N GLN A 611 1.68 7.78 7.72
CA GLN A 611 0.68 7.49 8.75
C GLN A 611 0.98 6.17 9.47
N ALA A 612 1.18 5.07 8.73
CA ALA A 612 1.47 3.75 9.27
C ALA A 612 2.78 3.73 10.10
N ILE A 613 3.83 4.44 9.64
CA ILE A 613 5.07 4.62 10.42
C ILE A 613 4.80 5.28 11.78
N VAL A 614 3.91 6.28 11.85
CA VAL A 614 3.53 6.94 13.11
C VAL A 614 2.72 6.00 13.99
N GLU A 615 1.78 5.25 13.42
CA GLU A 615 0.96 4.25 14.12
C GLU A 615 1.86 3.18 14.78
N PHE A 616 2.81 2.59 14.05
CA PHE A 616 3.76 1.65 14.65
C PHE A 616 4.68 2.29 15.70
N ALA A 617 5.09 3.55 15.53
CA ALA A 617 5.83 4.27 16.56
C ALA A 617 5.00 4.47 17.85
N HIS A 618 3.68 4.69 17.75
CA HIS A 618 2.78 4.67 18.91
C HIS A 618 2.73 3.27 19.56
N SER A 619 2.73 2.20 18.76
CA SER A 619 2.73 0.82 19.27
C SER A 619 3.89 0.53 20.23
N GLN A 620 5.08 1.06 19.96
CA GLN A 620 6.24 0.94 20.85
C GLN A 620 6.01 1.69 22.17
N ALA A 621 5.51 2.94 22.09
CA ALA A 621 5.19 3.73 23.28
C ALA A 621 4.05 3.10 24.11
N ARG A 622 3.11 2.41 23.46
CA ARG A 622 1.95 1.77 24.08
C ARG A 622 2.26 0.46 24.79
N TYR A 623 3.14 -0.38 24.24
CA TYR A 623 3.36 -1.76 24.70
C TYR A 623 4.82 -2.17 24.96
N TRP A 624 5.80 -1.44 24.44
CA TRP A 624 7.18 -1.93 24.33
C TRP A 624 8.22 -0.92 24.85
N PRO A 625 8.26 -0.67 26.19
CA PRO A 625 9.35 0.10 26.80
C PRO A 625 10.74 -0.56 26.60
N SER A 626 10.78 -1.83 26.22
CA SER A 626 12.00 -2.54 25.82
C SER A 626 12.57 -2.10 24.48
N GLY A 627 11.78 -1.44 23.61
CA GLY A 627 12.19 -0.97 22.29
C GLY A 627 11.68 -1.77 21.08
N ALA A 628 11.01 -2.91 21.30
CA ALA A 628 10.32 -3.65 20.24
C ALA A 628 9.09 -2.90 19.68
N LEU A 629 8.45 -3.46 18.65
CA LEU A 629 7.24 -2.93 18.02
C LEU A 629 6.13 -4.00 18.01
N ASN A 630 4.86 -3.57 17.95
CA ASN A 630 3.77 -4.51 17.80
C ASN A 630 3.72 -5.03 16.36
N ALA A 631 3.61 -6.34 16.17
CA ALA A 631 3.58 -7.00 14.87
C ALA A 631 2.34 -6.65 14.04
N VAL A 632 1.24 -6.27 14.71
CA VAL A 632 0.02 -5.72 14.12
C VAL A 632 -0.30 -4.45 14.86
N TYR A 633 -0.62 -3.34 14.18
CA TYR A 633 -1.10 -2.13 14.86
C TYR A 633 -2.02 -1.29 13.98
N PRO A 634 -3.18 -0.80 14.50
CA PRO A 634 -3.74 -1.04 15.84
C PRO A 634 -4.16 -2.52 16.05
N ASN A 635 -4.27 -2.97 17.31
CA ASN A 635 -4.54 -4.39 17.60
C ASN A 635 -5.46 -4.65 18.79
N GLY A 636 -6.52 -5.43 18.56
CA GLY A 636 -7.54 -5.79 19.55
C GLY A 636 -7.08 -6.90 20.49
N ASP A 637 -6.12 -7.70 20.03
CA ASP A 637 -5.49 -8.78 20.80
C ASP A 637 -4.37 -8.24 21.72
N GLY A 638 -4.07 -6.94 21.63
CA GLY A 638 -3.10 -6.25 22.48
C GLY A 638 -1.66 -6.47 22.04
N ARG A 639 -0.79 -6.78 23.01
CA ARG A 639 0.66 -6.87 22.84
C ARG A 639 1.05 -8.17 22.12
N ARG A 640 1.55 -8.05 20.88
CA ARG A 640 2.07 -9.14 20.04
C ARG A 640 3.21 -8.60 19.19
N ASP A 641 4.34 -9.29 19.15
CA ASP A 641 5.52 -8.94 18.34
C ASP A 641 5.97 -10.10 17.45
N ILE A 642 6.76 -9.73 16.43
CA ILE A 642 7.55 -10.61 15.56
C ILE A 642 8.91 -9.90 15.47
N PRO A 643 10.00 -10.49 16.00
CA PRO A 643 11.28 -9.78 16.11
C PRO A 643 11.82 -9.24 14.78
N ASP A 644 11.78 -10.04 13.69
CA ASP A 644 12.30 -9.64 12.37
C ASP A 644 11.60 -8.36 11.86
N TYR A 645 10.28 -8.27 12.07
CA TYR A 645 9.48 -7.11 11.67
C TYR A 645 9.88 -5.83 12.44
N THR A 646 10.29 -5.97 13.71
CA THR A 646 10.86 -4.86 14.49
C THR A 646 12.18 -4.38 13.89
N GLU A 647 13.04 -5.30 13.47
CA GLU A 647 14.34 -4.99 12.84
C GLU A 647 14.20 -4.33 11.46
N MET A 648 13.12 -4.63 10.72
CA MET A 648 12.79 -3.98 9.44
C MET A 648 12.33 -2.51 9.60
N PHE A 649 11.89 -2.07 10.79
CA PHE A 649 11.32 -0.73 10.94
C PHE A 649 12.28 0.42 10.56
N PRO A 650 13.57 0.45 10.97
CA PRO A 650 14.47 1.53 10.61
C PRO A 650 14.75 1.68 9.11
N GLU A 651 14.82 0.59 8.33
CA GLU A 651 15.02 0.69 6.87
C GLU A 651 13.84 1.38 6.18
N TRP A 652 12.63 1.22 6.71
CA TRP A 652 11.41 1.83 6.16
C TRP A 652 11.42 3.35 6.25
N ILE A 653 11.83 3.90 7.40
CA ILE A 653 11.99 5.35 7.59
C ILE A 653 13.05 5.90 6.62
N MET A 654 14.14 5.16 6.42
CA MET A 654 15.23 5.61 5.54
C MET A 654 14.88 5.48 4.05
N ARG A 655 14.08 4.49 3.62
CA ARG A 655 13.51 4.46 2.25
C ARG A 655 12.56 5.63 2.03
N TYR A 656 11.67 5.91 2.99
CA TYR A 656 10.79 7.09 2.95
C TYR A 656 11.59 8.39 2.85
N HIS A 657 12.64 8.56 3.66
CA HIS A 657 13.52 9.73 3.61
C HIS A 657 14.24 9.87 2.27
N ARG A 658 14.76 8.76 1.70
CA ARG A 658 15.42 8.79 0.39
C ARG A 658 14.49 9.27 -0.72
N LEU A 659 13.24 8.81 -0.71
CA LEU A 659 12.25 9.22 -1.71
C LEU A 659 11.69 10.64 -1.48
N THR A 660 11.63 11.12 -0.23
CA THR A 660 10.96 12.40 0.12
C THR A 660 11.89 13.58 0.41
N GLY A 661 12.99 13.34 1.12
CA GLY A 661 13.82 14.35 1.77
C GLY A 661 13.26 14.90 3.09
N ASP A 662 12.25 14.26 3.70
CA ASP A 662 11.63 14.70 4.96
C ASP A 662 12.54 14.42 6.18
N SER A 663 13.57 15.23 6.33
CA SER A 663 14.51 15.15 7.47
C SER A 663 13.88 15.55 8.81
N GLU A 664 12.77 16.29 8.84
CA GLU A 664 12.07 16.65 10.09
C GLU A 664 11.32 15.44 10.64
N PHE A 665 10.75 14.60 9.78
CA PHE A 665 10.16 13.33 10.19
C PHE A 665 11.18 12.32 10.71
N VAL A 666 12.35 12.21 10.06
CA VAL A 666 13.47 11.41 10.59
C VAL A 666 13.89 11.90 11.98
N ALA A 667 14.03 13.21 12.18
CA ALA A 667 14.36 13.79 13.48
C ALA A 667 13.31 13.47 14.57
N ARG A 668 12.02 13.51 14.21
CA ARG A 668 10.92 13.14 15.12
C ARG A 668 10.96 11.66 15.52
N LEU A 669 11.33 10.77 14.61
CA LEU A 669 11.34 9.32 14.83
C LEU A 669 12.63 8.76 15.41
N LEU A 670 13.75 9.49 15.32
CA LEU A 670 15.06 9.04 15.79
C LEU A 670 15.05 8.46 17.22
N PRO A 671 14.31 9.00 18.23
CA PRO A 671 14.21 8.37 19.54
C PRO A 671 13.58 6.96 19.53
N THR A 672 12.60 6.72 18.65
CA THR A 672 11.97 5.40 18.44
C THR A 672 12.93 4.44 17.74
N LEU A 673 13.63 4.92 16.71
CA LEU A 673 14.65 4.16 15.99
C LEU A 673 15.79 3.72 16.92
N ARG A 674 16.28 4.61 17.78
CA ARG A 674 17.31 4.28 18.79
C ARG A 674 16.86 3.17 19.73
N ARG A 675 15.60 3.22 20.21
CA ARG A 675 15.07 2.15 21.07
C ARG A 675 14.97 0.80 20.34
N VAL A 676 14.67 0.78 19.03
CA VAL A 676 14.75 -0.45 18.22
C VAL A 676 16.20 -0.96 18.15
N ALA A 677 17.16 -0.10 17.83
CA ALA A 677 18.57 -0.50 17.77
C ALA A 677 19.13 -0.93 19.13
N ASP A 678 18.74 -0.27 20.23
CA ASP A 678 19.16 -0.64 21.59
C ASP A 678 18.49 -1.93 22.08
N TYR A 679 17.25 -2.22 21.67
CA TYR A 679 16.58 -3.51 21.85
C TYR A 679 17.36 -4.66 21.19
N VAL A 680 17.74 -4.48 19.92
CA VAL A 680 18.54 -5.47 19.18
C VAL A 680 19.93 -5.63 19.80
N TRP A 681 20.59 -4.52 20.15
CA TRP A 681 21.92 -4.56 20.78
C TRP A 681 21.92 -5.26 22.13
N ALA A 682 20.83 -5.15 22.91
CA ALA A 682 20.70 -5.83 24.20
C ALA A 682 20.63 -7.36 24.09
N ALA A 683 20.40 -7.91 22.89
CA ALA A 683 20.44 -9.34 22.60
C ALA A 683 21.78 -9.82 21.99
N VAL A 684 22.78 -8.94 21.85
CA VAL A 684 24.13 -9.35 21.41
C VAL A 684 24.89 -9.99 22.57
N ASP A 685 25.40 -11.20 22.37
CA ASP A 685 26.15 -11.97 23.38
C ASP A 685 27.68 -11.88 23.19
N ASP A 686 28.44 -12.73 23.90
CA ASP A 686 29.90 -12.78 23.84
C ASP A 686 30.46 -13.36 22.53
N THR A 687 29.60 -13.92 21.65
CA THR A 687 29.97 -14.26 20.27
C THR A 687 29.99 -13.06 19.34
N GLY A 688 29.45 -11.91 19.76
CA GLY A 688 29.25 -10.72 18.93
C GLY A 688 28.01 -10.79 18.02
N LEU A 689 27.25 -11.88 18.09
CA LEU A 689 26.00 -12.08 17.36
C LEU A 689 24.79 -11.75 18.24
N VAL A 690 23.70 -11.31 17.60
CA VAL A 690 22.36 -11.31 18.18
C VAL A 690 21.94 -12.76 18.45
N HIS A 691 21.67 -13.06 19.71
CA HIS A 691 21.35 -14.39 20.22
C HIS A 691 19.99 -14.37 20.93
N ARG A 692 19.04 -15.18 20.43
CA ARG A 692 17.65 -15.26 20.92
C ARG A 692 17.02 -13.88 21.15
N LEU A 693 16.94 -13.10 20.06
CA LEU A 693 16.33 -11.76 20.04
C LEU A 693 14.93 -11.81 20.67
N PRO A 694 14.72 -11.21 21.86
CA PRO A 694 13.60 -11.59 22.71
C PRO A 694 12.28 -11.02 22.17
N GLY A 695 11.40 -11.91 21.72
CA GLY A 695 10.09 -11.56 21.22
C GLY A 695 9.40 -12.69 20.46
N GLY A 696 8.12 -12.49 20.19
CA GLY A 696 7.22 -13.49 19.62
C GLY A 696 6.88 -14.62 20.60
N SER A 697 6.13 -15.60 20.12
CA SER A 697 5.87 -16.86 20.84
C SER A 697 5.57 -17.99 19.86
N GLY A 698 5.86 -19.24 20.24
CA GLY A 698 5.61 -20.41 19.39
C GLY A 698 6.32 -20.28 18.03
N PRO A 699 5.61 -20.37 16.87
CA PRO A 699 6.22 -20.25 15.55
C PRO A 699 6.93 -18.92 15.24
N TYR A 700 6.69 -17.89 16.05
CA TYR A 700 7.25 -16.53 15.94
C TYR A 700 8.44 -16.27 16.89
N GLU A 701 8.77 -17.22 17.78
CA GLU A 701 9.73 -17.01 18.87
C GLU A 701 11.16 -16.81 18.35
N ASN A 702 11.81 -15.72 18.78
CA ASN A 702 13.13 -15.27 18.32
C ASN A 702 13.19 -14.99 16.79
N GLY A 703 12.04 -14.72 16.18
CA GLY A 703 11.87 -14.44 14.76
C GLY A 703 11.22 -15.58 13.96
N ILE A 704 10.84 -15.31 12.72
CA ILE A 704 10.17 -16.25 11.80
C ILE A 704 11.04 -16.73 10.64
N ILE A 705 12.03 -15.96 10.21
CA ILE A 705 12.74 -16.09 8.92
C ILE A 705 11.82 -15.93 7.69
N ASP A 706 10.83 -16.80 7.54
CA ASP A 706 9.82 -16.75 6.48
C ASP A 706 8.46 -17.30 6.96
N TRP A 707 7.40 -16.94 6.26
CA TRP A 707 6.02 -17.32 6.56
C TRP A 707 5.23 -17.72 5.30
N PRO A 708 4.35 -18.74 5.39
CA PRO A 708 4.21 -19.72 6.47
C PRO A 708 5.41 -20.69 6.51
N ALA A 709 5.37 -21.70 7.40
CA ALA A 709 6.48 -22.63 7.59
C ALA A 709 6.93 -23.37 6.30
N ALA A 710 6.03 -23.57 5.32
CA ALA A 710 6.37 -24.13 4.01
C ALA A 710 7.37 -23.26 3.24
N MET A 711 7.24 -21.92 3.33
CA MET A 711 8.09 -20.93 2.65
C MET A 711 9.49 -20.79 3.26
N ARG A 712 9.81 -21.56 4.31
CA ARG A 712 11.16 -21.64 4.89
C ARG A 712 12.08 -22.59 4.13
N TYR A 713 11.53 -23.45 3.25
CA TYR A 713 12.28 -24.43 2.44
C TYR A 713 13.34 -25.24 3.22
N GLY A 714 13.02 -25.64 4.45
CA GLY A 714 13.91 -26.42 5.32
C GLY A 714 14.86 -25.61 6.21
N SER A 715 14.83 -24.27 6.16
CA SER A 715 15.65 -23.40 7.02
C SER A 715 15.49 -23.75 8.51
N VAL A 716 16.62 -23.93 9.19
CA VAL A 716 16.68 -24.49 10.55
C VAL A 716 16.40 -23.42 11.59
N VAL A 717 15.15 -23.38 12.09
CA VAL A 717 14.71 -22.47 13.16
C VAL A 717 14.75 -23.10 14.57
N THR A 718 14.73 -24.43 14.64
CA THR A 718 14.77 -25.21 15.89
C THR A 718 16.22 -25.42 16.33
N ASP A 719 16.49 -25.36 17.64
CA ASP A 719 17.85 -25.40 18.21
C ASP A 719 18.80 -24.33 17.62
N ASN A 720 18.28 -23.23 17.05
CA ASN A 720 19.08 -22.17 16.45
C ASN A 720 19.02 -20.90 17.30
N GLY A 721 20.16 -20.52 17.90
CA GLY A 721 20.27 -19.43 18.86
C GLY A 721 20.63 -18.09 18.23
N SER A 722 21.56 -18.12 17.28
CA SER A 722 22.07 -16.94 16.58
C SER A 722 21.79 -17.09 15.09
N ARG A 723 20.54 -16.83 14.71
CA ARG A 723 20.01 -17.00 13.34
C ARG A 723 20.66 -16.01 12.38
N THR A 724 21.14 -16.47 11.23
CA THR A 724 21.84 -15.63 10.23
C THR A 724 20.95 -14.51 9.67
N VAL A 725 19.66 -14.79 9.48
CA VAL A 725 18.67 -13.83 8.95
C VAL A 725 18.43 -12.68 9.93
N VAL A 726 18.19 -13.00 11.21
CA VAL A 726 18.06 -12.02 12.32
C VAL A 726 19.34 -11.18 12.43
N ASN A 727 20.51 -11.81 12.39
CA ASN A 727 21.78 -11.06 12.49
C ASN A 727 22.02 -10.13 11.28
N ALA A 728 21.60 -10.51 10.07
CA ALA A 728 21.68 -9.62 8.91
C ALA A 728 20.69 -8.43 9.02
N LEU A 729 19.48 -8.68 9.50
CA LEU A 729 18.49 -7.65 9.78
C LEU A 729 18.98 -6.68 10.86
N ALA A 730 19.60 -7.17 11.94
CA ALA A 730 20.25 -6.36 12.96
C ALA A 730 21.29 -5.40 12.36
N VAL A 731 22.17 -5.86 11.47
CA VAL A 731 23.14 -5.01 10.76
C VAL A 731 22.44 -3.94 9.93
N GLY A 732 21.36 -4.30 9.23
CA GLY A 732 20.51 -3.37 8.49
C GLY A 732 19.89 -2.29 9.38
N ALA A 733 19.27 -2.69 10.49
CA ALA A 733 18.67 -1.81 11.47
C ALA A 733 19.69 -0.81 12.03
N MET A 734 20.84 -1.28 12.49
CA MET A 734 21.92 -0.45 13.05
C MET A 734 22.43 0.58 12.03
N ARG A 735 22.64 0.17 10.77
CA ARG A 735 23.07 1.08 9.68
C ARG A 735 22.01 2.14 9.37
N ALA A 736 20.74 1.76 9.30
CA ALA A 736 19.64 2.71 9.10
C ALA A 736 19.48 3.70 10.27
N VAL A 737 19.71 3.29 11.52
CA VAL A 737 19.73 4.22 12.67
C VAL A 737 20.95 5.13 12.64
N ALA A 738 22.11 4.66 12.15
CA ALA A 738 23.26 5.51 11.92
C ALA A 738 22.99 6.58 10.85
N ASP A 739 22.40 6.20 9.73
CA ASP A 739 22.01 7.13 8.66
C ASP A 739 20.97 8.16 9.16
N ALA A 740 19.98 7.72 9.94
CA ALA A 740 19.00 8.60 10.57
C ALA A 740 19.66 9.61 11.55
N ALA A 741 20.74 9.21 12.23
CA ALA A 741 21.53 10.10 13.08
C ALA A 741 22.38 11.09 12.26
N GLU A 742 22.95 10.68 11.12
CA GLU A 742 23.63 11.59 10.17
C GLU A 742 22.67 12.64 9.59
N VAL A 743 21.44 12.26 9.23
CA VAL A 743 20.42 13.18 8.70
C VAL A 743 20.12 14.36 9.64
N VAL A 744 20.27 14.17 10.96
CA VAL A 744 20.08 15.23 11.97
C VAL A 744 21.38 15.86 12.47
N GLY A 745 22.53 15.45 11.94
CA GLY A 745 23.86 15.95 12.34
C GLY A 745 24.42 15.32 13.63
N ASP A 746 23.85 14.23 14.14
CA ASP A 746 24.44 13.49 15.27
C ASP A 746 25.47 12.46 14.79
N HIS A 747 26.60 12.99 14.30
CA HIS A 747 27.76 12.20 13.86
C HIS A 747 28.33 11.28 14.96
N ALA A 748 28.09 11.59 16.24
CA ALA A 748 28.59 10.79 17.36
C ALA A 748 27.71 9.55 17.58
N GLY A 749 26.38 9.73 17.66
CA GLY A 749 25.42 8.63 17.68
C GLY A 749 25.54 7.77 16.42
N ALA A 750 25.71 8.39 15.24
CA ALA A 750 25.91 7.65 14.00
C ALA A 750 27.15 6.74 14.00
N ARG A 751 28.26 7.15 14.64
CA ARG A 751 29.42 6.26 14.84
C ARG A 751 29.06 5.07 15.74
N VAL A 752 28.42 5.30 16.89
CA VAL A 752 28.02 4.21 17.80
C VAL A 752 27.22 3.12 17.09
N TYR A 753 26.23 3.49 16.27
CA TYR A 753 25.43 2.49 15.55
C TYR A 753 26.17 1.84 14.37
N ARG A 754 27.11 2.52 13.70
CA ARG A 754 28.02 1.89 12.72
C ARG A 754 28.95 0.88 13.38
N ASP A 755 29.63 1.27 14.45
CA ASP A 755 30.58 0.39 15.17
C ASP A 755 29.88 -0.89 15.66
N ARG A 756 28.61 -0.78 16.09
CA ARG A 756 27.74 -1.93 16.43
C ARG A 756 27.38 -2.79 15.22
N ALA A 757 27.00 -2.17 14.10
CA ALA A 757 26.69 -2.88 12.86
C ALA A 757 27.89 -3.68 12.35
N ASP A 758 29.07 -3.07 12.38
CA ASP A 758 30.30 -3.69 11.90
C ASP A 758 30.77 -4.80 12.87
N THR A 759 30.58 -4.64 14.18
CA THR A 759 30.78 -5.72 15.17
C THR A 759 29.96 -6.97 14.84
N ILE A 760 28.65 -6.80 14.56
CA ILE A 760 27.77 -7.93 14.22
C ILE A 760 28.16 -8.50 12.85
N ALA A 761 28.44 -7.66 11.85
CA ALA A 761 28.83 -8.12 10.52
C ALA A 761 30.15 -8.91 10.51
N ASP A 762 31.15 -8.48 11.28
CA ASP A 762 32.41 -9.20 11.45
C ASP A 762 32.20 -10.53 12.18
N ALA A 763 31.40 -10.54 13.25
CA ALA A 763 31.01 -11.77 13.94
C ALA A 763 30.27 -12.75 13.02
N MET A 764 29.37 -12.29 12.15
CA MET A 764 28.72 -13.13 11.15
C MET A 764 29.72 -13.72 10.14
N ASN A 765 30.66 -12.91 9.67
CA ASN A 765 31.69 -13.32 8.72
C ASN A 765 32.70 -14.32 9.31
N GLU A 766 32.99 -14.23 10.61
CA GLU A 766 33.86 -15.16 11.34
C GLU A 766 33.12 -16.44 11.76
N ARG A 767 31.89 -16.31 12.29
CA ARG A 767 31.19 -17.36 13.04
C ARG A 767 30.09 -18.09 12.27
N LEU A 768 29.51 -17.49 11.23
CA LEU A 768 28.40 -18.09 10.48
C LEU A 768 28.82 -18.54 9.08
N ARG A 769 29.83 -17.92 8.48
CA ARG A 769 30.35 -18.29 7.15
C ARG A 769 31.34 -19.45 7.22
N GLU A 770 31.06 -20.54 6.51
CA GLU A 770 31.93 -21.72 6.39
C GLU A 770 33.15 -21.41 5.50
N PRO A 771 34.40 -21.46 6.00
CA PRO A 771 35.58 -21.24 5.18
C PRO A 771 35.74 -22.21 4.00
N ALA A 772 35.26 -23.45 4.11
CA ALA A 772 35.46 -24.49 3.10
C ALA A 772 34.62 -24.32 1.82
N ASN A 773 33.43 -23.73 1.91
CA ASN A 773 32.52 -23.51 0.77
C ASN A 773 32.15 -22.03 0.56
N GLY A 774 32.42 -21.15 1.55
CA GLY A 774 32.14 -19.73 1.48
C GLY A 774 30.68 -19.33 1.69
N LEU A 775 29.81 -20.26 2.11
CA LEU A 775 28.38 -20.06 2.38
C LEU A 775 28.14 -19.76 3.88
N TYR A 776 27.05 -19.06 4.19
CA TYR A 776 26.58 -18.89 5.57
C TYR A 776 25.70 -20.06 5.99
N ALA A 777 26.00 -20.62 7.17
CA ALA A 777 25.09 -21.50 7.89
C ALA A 777 23.77 -20.76 8.24
N ASP A 778 22.70 -21.49 8.54
CA ASP A 778 21.44 -20.90 9.03
C ASP A 778 21.58 -20.24 10.42
N GLY A 779 22.61 -20.59 11.18
CA GLY A 779 22.94 -19.98 12.47
C GLY A 779 23.89 -20.83 13.31
N LEU A 780 24.01 -20.48 14.59
CA LEU A 780 24.67 -21.29 15.62
C LEU A 780 23.65 -22.12 16.41
N ALA A 781 23.98 -23.39 16.67
CA ALA A 781 23.13 -24.29 17.45
C ALA A 781 23.12 -23.89 18.93
N LEU A 782 21.94 -23.86 19.58
CA LEU A 782 21.81 -23.60 21.02
C LEU A 782 22.46 -24.71 21.86
N SER A 783 22.34 -25.95 21.40
CA SER A 783 22.84 -27.13 22.12
C SER A 783 24.37 -27.27 22.13
N THR A 784 25.08 -26.78 21.11
CA THR A 784 26.54 -26.96 20.97
C THR A 784 27.34 -25.67 20.81
N GLY A 785 26.72 -24.55 20.39
CA GLY A 785 27.42 -23.33 19.98
C GLY A 785 28.12 -23.44 18.61
N GLU A 786 28.00 -24.57 17.91
CA GLU A 786 28.63 -24.80 16.60
C GLU A 786 27.73 -24.31 15.45
N ARG A 787 28.31 -24.11 14.26
CA ARG A 787 27.57 -23.77 13.04
C ARG A 787 26.64 -24.92 12.65
N ILE A 788 25.36 -24.60 12.43
CA ILE A 788 24.38 -25.55 11.89
C ILE A 788 24.80 -25.88 10.44
N PRO A 789 25.03 -27.16 10.07
CA PRO A 789 25.53 -27.53 8.73
C PRO A 789 24.42 -27.55 7.66
N HIS A 790 23.61 -26.49 7.63
CA HIS A 790 22.56 -26.23 6.63
C HIS A 790 22.70 -24.80 6.10
N TYR A 791 22.45 -24.62 4.80
CA TYR A 791 22.80 -23.41 4.04
C TYR A 791 21.59 -22.96 3.21
N SER A 792 20.55 -22.42 3.87
CA SER A 792 19.33 -21.96 3.19
C SER A 792 19.58 -20.81 2.20
N GLN A 793 18.62 -20.58 1.30
CA GLN A 793 18.66 -19.40 0.42
C GLN A 793 18.58 -18.10 1.25
N HIS A 794 17.72 -18.07 2.28
CA HIS A 794 17.59 -16.97 3.23
C HIS A 794 18.92 -16.61 3.92
N ALA A 795 19.66 -17.62 4.39
CA ALA A 795 20.96 -17.42 5.01
C ALA A 795 22.02 -16.83 4.07
N GLN A 796 21.82 -16.91 2.73
CA GLN A 796 22.72 -16.25 1.77
C GLN A 796 22.20 -14.89 1.32
N SER A 797 20.90 -14.78 1.05
CA SER A 797 20.30 -13.57 0.49
C SER A 797 20.29 -12.41 1.47
N PHE A 798 20.01 -12.66 2.76
CA PHE A 798 20.00 -11.60 3.77
C PHE A 798 21.39 -10.97 4.01
N PRO A 799 22.49 -11.71 4.22
CA PRO A 799 23.83 -11.13 4.29
C PRO A 799 24.26 -10.34 3.05
N LEU A 800 23.81 -10.72 1.84
CA LEU A 800 24.02 -9.94 0.62
C LEU A 800 23.17 -8.65 0.61
N ALA A 801 21.87 -8.78 0.89
CA ALA A 801 20.89 -7.69 0.87
C ALA A 801 21.17 -6.60 1.92
N TYR A 802 21.75 -6.97 3.08
CA TYR A 802 22.15 -6.03 4.13
C TYR A 802 23.64 -5.63 4.10
N GLY A 803 24.43 -6.22 3.19
CA GLY A 803 25.83 -5.84 2.98
C GLY A 803 26.74 -6.29 4.13
N VAL A 804 26.45 -7.45 4.71
CA VAL A 804 27.32 -8.19 5.63
C VAL A 804 28.40 -8.93 4.85
N ALA A 805 27.99 -9.55 3.73
CA ALA A 805 28.90 -10.32 2.89
C ALA A 805 29.95 -9.42 2.22
N PRO A 806 31.24 -9.76 2.30
CA PRO A 806 32.28 -8.99 1.64
C PRO A 806 32.16 -9.13 0.12
N ALA A 807 32.54 -8.10 -0.64
CA ALA A 807 32.44 -8.07 -2.10
C ALA A 807 33.14 -9.26 -2.80
N SER A 808 34.20 -9.80 -2.19
CA SER A 808 34.91 -11.00 -2.67
C SER A 808 34.08 -12.29 -2.60
N ALA A 809 33.03 -12.35 -1.78
CA ALA A 809 32.11 -13.48 -1.66
C ALA A 809 30.92 -13.40 -2.62
N HIS A 810 30.65 -12.23 -3.23
CA HIS A 810 29.50 -12.01 -4.11
C HIS A 810 29.39 -13.02 -5.27
N PRO A 811 30.47 -13.41 -5.97
CA PRO A 811 30.37 -14.38 -7.06
C PRO A 811 29.81 -15.73 -6.59
N VAL A 812 30.40 -16.30 -5.53
CA VAL A 812 30.06 -17.62 -4.96
C VAL A 812 28.64 -17.62 -4.38
N LEU A 813 28.32 -16.63 -3.53
CA LEU A 813 27.01 -16.53 -2.89
C LEU A 813 25.91 -16.28 -3.92
N GLY A 814 26.15 -15.40 -4.89
CA GLY A 814 25.20 -15.13 -5.97
C GLY A 814 24.97 -16.36 -6.87
N GLU A 815 25.99 -17.15 -7.15
CA GLU A 815 25.87 -18.38 -7.95
C GLU A 815 25.03 -19.43 -7.22
N TYR A 816 25.31 -19.59 -5.93
CA TYR A 816 24.54 -20.49 -5.08
C TYR A 816 23.07 -20.06 -5.00
N VAL A 817 22.79 -18.79 -4.69
CA VAL A 817 21.41 -18.24 -4.65
C VAL A 817 20.69 -18.43 -5.98
N GLU A 818 21.36 -18.15 -7.11
CA GLU A 818 20.79 -18.35 -8.44
C GLU A 818 20.45 -19.83 -8.72
N SER A 819 21.34 -20.75 -8.34
CA SER A 819 21.21 -22.19 -8.61
C SER A 819 20.00 -22.84 -7.93
N LEU A 820 19.50 -22.26 -6.83
CA LEU A 820 18.40 -22.81 -6.05
C LEU A 820 17.00 -22.57 -6.66
N GLY A 821 16.87 -21.64 -7.61
CA GLY A 821 15.55 -21.17 -8.06
C GLY A 821 14.92 -20.23 -7.03
N VAL A 822 13.59 -20.26 -6.88
CA VAL A 822 12.90 -19.58 -5.77
C VAL A 822 12.74 -20.54 -4.60
N ARG A 823 13.49 -20.32 -3.51
CA ARG A 823 13.39 -21.05 -2.24
C ARG A 823 13.22 -20.06 -1.09
N GLN A 824 12.38 -19.06 -1.33
CA GLN A 824 11.95 -18.00 -0.42
C GLN A 824 10.48 -17.67 -0.69
N GLY A 825 9.71 -17.37 0.35
CA GLY A 825 8.30 -16.99 0.24
C GLY A 825 8.10 -15.59 -0.34
N PRO A 826 6.84 -15.22 -0.66
CA PRO A 826 6.54 -13.88 -1.15
C PRO A 826 6.92 -12.78 -0.13
N MET A 827 6.90 -13.08 1.17
CA MET A 827 7.33 -12.19 2.26
C MET A 827 8.82 -11.80 2.16
N THR A 828 9.70 -12.69 1.70
CA THR A 828 11.16 -12.41 1.62
C THR A 828 11.68 -12.25 0.19
N LEU A 829 10.77 -12.13 -0.79
CA LEU A 829 11.10 -11.94 -2.20
C LEU A 829 11.96 -10.69 -2.44
N ARG A 830 11.69 -9.59 -1.74
CA ARG A 830 12.49 -8.35 -1.88
C ARG A 830 13.96 -8.62 -1.57
N GLN A 831 14.28 -9.27 -0.44
CA GLN A 831 15.65 -9.57 -0.03
C GLN A 831 16.33 -10.54 -1.02
N LEU A 832 15.62 -11.55 -1.54
CA LEU A 832 16.12 -12.44 -2.59
C LEU A 832 16.56 -11.66 -3.84
N LEU A 833 15.69 -10.79 -4.35
CA LEU A 833 15.97 -10.02 -5.56
C LEU A 833 17.03 -8.93 -5.33
N THR A 834 17.06 -8.29 -4.15
CA THR A 834 18.13 -7.36 -3.75
C THR A 834 19.50 -8.06 -3.68
N ALA A 835 19.56 -9.30 -3.19
CA ALA A 835 20.79 -10.10 -3.17
C ALA A 835 21.31 -10.40 -4.59
N LEU A 836 20.42 -10.77 -5.52
CA LEU A 836 20.76 -10.98 -6.92
C LEU A 836 21.17 -9.68 -7.64
N HIS A 837 20.54 -8.54 -7.29
CA HIS A 837 20.94 -7.23 -7.81
C HIS A 837 22.38 -6.89 -7.39
N ARG A 838 22.69 -6.99 -6.09
CA ARG A 838 24.01 -6.69 -5.51
C ARG A 838 25.13 -7.63 -5.96
N THR A 839 24.78 -8.83 -6.41
CA THR A 839 25.72 -9.79 -7.01
C THR A 839 25.79 -9.71 -8.53
N GLY A 840 25.06 -8.78 -9.16
CA GLY A 840 25.12 -8.49 -10.59
C GLY A 840 24.47 -9.56 -11.47
N ARG A 841 23.35 -10.15 -11.03
CA ARG A 841 22.67 -11.28 -11.70
C ARG A 841 21.27 -10.93 -12.25
N PRO A 842 21.16 -10.01 -13.23
CA PRO A 842 19.87 -9.60 -13.79
C PRO A 842 19.14 -10.73 -14.54
N ASP A 843 19.87 -11.67 -15.17
CA ASP A 843 19.27 -12.85 -15.80
C ASP A 843 18.62 -13.80 -14.79
N ALA A 844 19.18 -13.90 -13.58
CA ALA A 844 18.57 -14.63 -12.48
C ALA A 844 17.27 -13.93 -12.04
N ILE A 845 17.30 -12.62 -11.77
CA ILE A 845 16.11 -11.83 -11.40
C ILE A 845 15.00 -12.02 -12.44
N LEU A 846 15.31 -11.84 -13.73
CA LEU A 846 14.35 -12.03 -14.80
C LEU A 846 13.80 -13.46 -14.81
N ARG A 847 14.65 -14.49 -14.67
CA ARG A 847 14.20 -15.89 -14.63
C ARG A 847 13.30 -16.18 -13.42
N LEU A 848 13.63 -15.71 -12.22
CA LEU A 848 12.81 -15.94 -11.03
C LEU A 848 11.46 -15.20 -11.11
N LEU A 849 11.42 -14.04 -11.78
CA LEU A 849 10.16 -13.32 -12.01
C LEU A 849 9.31 -13.92 -13.13
N THR A 850 9.91 -14.43 -14.22
CA THR A 850 9.17 -14.87 -15.43
C THR A 850 9.04 -16.37 -15.64
N ASN A 851 9.56 -17.23 -14.77
CA ASN A 851 9.38 -18.68 -14.88
C ASN A 851 8.00 -19.11 -14.35
N PRO A 852 7.10 -19.68 -15.17
CA PRO A 852 5.78 -20.12 -14.72
C PRO A 852 5.78 -21.52 -14.08
N THR A 853 6.94 -22.20 -13.97
CA THR A 853 7.03 -23.59 -13.45
C THR A 853 7.94 -23.75 -12.22
N ASP A 854 8.34 -22.64 -11.59
CA ASP A 854 9.00 -22.60 -10.28
C ASP A 854 8.20 -21.61 -9.43
N ASP A 855 8.30 -21.71 -8.10
CA ASP A 855 7.56 -20.84 -7.18
C ASP A 855 7.77 -19.35 -7.55
N GLY A 856 6.71 -18.55 -7.71
CA GLY A 856 6.89 -17.12 -8.00
C GLY A 856 5.73 -16.37 -8.68
N PRO A 857 5.92 -15.09 -9.01
CA PRO A 857 4.87 -14.25 -9.58
C PRO A 857 4.34 -14.72 -10.96
N ALA A 858 5.20 -15.29 -11.81
CA ALA A 858 4.76 -15.86 -13.09
C ALA A 858 4.01 -17.18 -12.95
N GLN A 859 4.28 -17.98 -11.92
CA GLN A 859 3.46 -19.13 -11.55
C GLN A 859 2.05 -18.66 -11.17
N VAL A 860 1.93 -17.65 -10.30
CA VAL A 860 0.63 -17.07 -9.91
C VAL A 860 -0.19 -16.65 -11.15
N LEU A 861 0.44 -16.05 -12.17
CA LEU A 861 -0.22 -15.70 -13.44
C LEU A 861 -0.60 -16.92 -14.28
N ALA A 862 0.30 -17.90 -14.41
CA ALA A 862 0.04 -19.16 -15.14
C ALA A 862 -1.10 -19.96 -14.49
N GLU A 863 -1.28 -19.78 -13.18
CA GLU A 863 -2.36 -20.32 -12.36
C GLU A 863 -3.56 -19.37 -12.24
N GLY A 864 -3.76 -18.47 -13.21
CA GLY A 864 -4.96 -17.62 -13.33
C GLY A 864 -5.15 -16.59 -12.21
N GLY A 865 -4.14 -16.44 -11.35
CA GLY A 865 -4.08 -15.45 -10.28
C GLY A 865 -4.10 -14.03 -10.83
N THR A 866 -4.80 -13.16 -10.11
CA THR A 866 -4.97 -11.73 -10.48
C THR A 866 -4.61 -10.79 -9.33
N PHE A 867 -4.01 -11.36 -8.29
CA PHE A 867 -3.42 -10.74 -7.11
C PHE A 867 -2.29 -11.70 -6.68
N LEU A 868 -1.23 -11.20 -6.05
CA LEU A 868 -0.28 -12.03 -5.34
C LEU A 868 -0.91 -12.75 -4.14
N TRP A 869 -0.28 -13.82 -3.71
CA TRP A 869 -0.79 -14.72 -2.69
C TRP A 869 0.11 -14.72 -1.45
N GLU A 870 -0.43 -15.19 -0.33
CA GLU A 870 0.28 -15.26 0.96
C GLU A 870 1.50 -16.17 0.84
N GLN A 871 1.29 -17.36 0.28
CA GLN A 871 2.34 -18.26 -0.18
C GLN A 871 2.14 -18.59 -1.66
N TRP A 872 3.17 -19.13 -2.31
CA TRP A 872 3.16 -19.41 -3.75
C TRP A 872 2.08 -20.40 -4.20
N THR A 873 1.64 -21.32 -3.33
CA THR A 873 0.61 -22.32 -3.66
C THR A 873 -0.41 -22.49 -2.51
N PRO A 874 -1.40 -21.58 -2.34
CA PRO A 874 -2.38 -21.64 -1.26
C PRO A 874 -3.21 -22.93 -1.27
N GLY A 875 -3.50 -23.45 -0.08
CA GLY A 875 -4.11 -24.74 0.14
C GLY A 875 -3.11 -25.91 0.20
N CYS A 876 -1.81 -25.68 0.04
CA CYS A 876 -0.82 -26.76 -0.07
C CYS A 876 0.36 -26.60 0.91
N ALA A 877 0.78 -27.72 1.50
CA ALA A 877 1.92 -27.75 2.42
C ALA A 877 3.27 -27.82 1.70
N GLN A 878 3.30 -28.37 0.48
CA GLN A 878 4.45 -28.42 -0.43
C GLN A 878 3.94 -28.34 -1.87
N ALA A 879 4.71 -27.70 -2.74
CA ALA A 879 4.44 -27.61 -4.17
C ALA A 879 5.36 -28.58 -4.98
N PRO A 880 4.92 -29.08 -6.14
CA PRO A 880 3.57 -28.96 -6.70
C PRO A 880 2.58 -29.87 -5.96
N CYS A 881 1.32 -29.46 -5.93
CA CYS A 881 0.19 -30.23 -5.41
C CYS A 881 -0.93 -30.26 -6.45
N ALA A 882 -1.72 -31.34 -6.49
CA ALA A 882 -2.80 -31.48 -7.45
C ALA A 882 -4.11 -32.00 -6.84
N GLY A 883 -5.23 -31.41 -7.23
CA GLY A 883 -6.58 -31.97 -7.04
C GLY A 883 -6.87 -32.35 -5.58
N PRO A 884 -6.96 -33.65 -5.24
CA PRO A 884 -7.19 -34.12 -3.86
C PRO A 884 -6.15 -33.68 -2.81
N GLU A 885 -4.96 -33.25 -3.22
CA GLU A 885 -3.89 -32.80 -2.32
C GLU A 885 -4.11 -31.35 -1.82
N VAL A 886 -4.98 -30.60 -2.49
CA VAL A 886 -5.30 -29.21 -2.15
C VAL A 886 -6.28 -29.18 -0.96
N ASN A 887 -5.85 -28.63 0.17
CA ASN A 887 -6.68 -28.48 1.35
C ASN A 887 -7.77 -27.41 1.14
N GLN A 888 -8.95 -27.85 0.74
CA GLN A 888 -10.15 -27.01 0.56
C GLN A 888 -10.67 -26.36 1.86
N ASN A 889 -10.12 -26.71 3.02
CA ASN A 889 -10.41 -26.06 4.31
C ASN A 889 -9.33 -25.05 4.74
N SER A 890 -8.29 -24.82 3.94
CA SER A 890 -7.28 -23.79 4.22
C SER A 890 -7.89 -22.38 4.16
N SER A 891 -7.36 -21.45 4.96
CA SER A 891 -7.71 -20.03 4.96
C SER A 891 -6.65 -19.14 4.29
N GLU A 892 -5.60 -19.74 3.70
CA GLU A 892 -4.47 -19.03 3.09
C GLU A 892 -4.90 -18.07 1.96
N SER A 893 -4.24 -16.91 1.86
CA SER A 893 -4.78 -15.80 1.08
C SER A 893 -4.39 -15.84 -0.40
N PHE A 894 -5.40 -15.73 -1.27
CA PHE A 894 -5.27 -15.39 -2.69
C PHE A 894 -5.22 -13.88 -2.95
N SER A 895 -4.93 -13.05 -1.95
CA SER A 895 -4.86 -11.59 -2.07
C SER A 895 -3.95 -10.94 -1.03
N HIS A 896 -2.68 -11.34 -1.01
CA HIS A 896 -1.71 -10.89 -0.02
C HIS A 896 -0.72 -9.90 -0.62
N GLY A 897 -0.47 -8.80 0.08
CA GLY A 897 0.22 -7.64 -0.51
C GLY A 897 1.75 -7.73 -0.57
N TRP A 898 2.39 -8.48 0.33
CA TRP A 898 3.83 -8.38 0.60
C TRP A 898 4.75 -8.63 -0.61
N GLY A 899 4.42 -9.57 -1.49
CA GLY A 899 5.25 -9.92 -2.64
C GLY A 899 5.34 -8.81 -3.69
N ALA A 900 4.52 -7.77 -3.57
CA ALA A 900 4.57 -6.61 -4.46
C ALA A 900 5.87 -5.80 -4.29
N ALA A 901 6.59 -5.97 -3.18
CA ALA A 901 7.92 -5.38 -2.98
C ALA A 901 8.98 -5.87 -4.00
N GLY A 902 8.68 -6.92 -4.80
CA GLY A 902 9.48 -7.28 -5.97
C GLY A 902 9.56 -6.18 -7.04
N ILE A 903 8.66 -5.18 -7.02
CA ILE A 903 8.69 -3.99 -7.88
C ILE A 903 10.05 -3.27 -7.82
N SER A 904 10.65 -3.15 -6.63
CA SER A 904 11.94 -2.48 -6.47
C SER A 904 13.00 -3.13 -7.34
N ALA A 905 13.01 -4.46 -7.46
CA ALA A 905 13.96 -5.16 -8.32
C ALA A 905 13.66 -4.97 -9.81
N VAL A 906 12.39 -4.86 -10.22
CA VAL A 906 12.03 -4.56 -11.61
C VAL A 906 12.53 -3.16 -12.00
N LEU A 907 12.32 -2.16 -11.16
CA LEU A 907 12.77 -0.78 -11.42
C LEU A 907 14.30 -0.63 -11.27
N GLU A 908 14.88 -1.05 -10.15
CA GLU A 908 16.32 -0.86 -9.86
C GLU A 908 17.24 -1.77 -10.70
N SER A 909 16.78 -2.98 -11.09
CA SER A 909 17.63 -3.97 -11.78
C SER A 909 17.32 -4.15 -13.26
N LEU A 910 16.04 -4.13 -13.66
CA LEU A 910 15.64 -4.48 -15.03
C LEU A 910 15.38 -3.25 -15.89
N LEU A 911 14.62 -2.26 -15.39
CA LEU A 911 14.64 -0.91 -15.97
C LEU A 911 16.02 -0.26 -15.73
N GLY A 912 16.62 -0.52 -14.57
CA GLY A 912 17.95 -0.06 -14.20
C GLY A 912 17.96 1.34 -13.59
N LEU A 913 16.88 1.78 -12.95
CA LEU A 913 16.69 3.11 -12.36
C LEU A 913 16.67 2.98 -10.83
N GLU A 914 17.66 3.56 -10.15
CA GLU A 914 17.76 3.54 -8.68
C GLU A 914 17.81 4.97 -8.12
N VAL A 915 16.95 5.28 -7.14
CA VAL A 915 17.04 6.52 -6.37
C VAL A 915 18.14 6.39 -5.32
N THR A 916 19.17 7.24 -5.41
CA THR A 916 20.37 7.16 -4.54
C THR A 916 20.48 8.31 -3.54
N GLY A 917 19.94 9.48 -3.88
CA GLY A 917 20.03 10.70 -3.08
C GLY A 917 18.76 11.04 -2.30
N ALA A 918 18.85 12.00 -1.37
CA ALA A 918 17.76 12.34 -0.46
C ALA A 918 16.70 13.24 -1.12
N GLY A 919 15.44 12.83 -1.07
CA GLY A 919 14.39 13.40 -1.91
C GLY A 919 14.72 13.28 -3.39
N ALA A 920 15.36 12.18 -3.80
CA ALA A 920 15.79 11.87 -5.16
C ALA A 920 16.63 12.95 -5.88
N ASP A 921 17.46 13.69 -5.16
CA ASP A 921 18.35 14.69 -5.79
C ASP A 921 19.45 14.07 -6.67
N THR A 922 19.86 12.83 -6.36
CA THR A 922 20.61 11.98 -7.27
C THR A 922 19.91 10.66 -7.56
N VAL A 923 20.09 10.18 -8.80
CA VAL A 923 19.68 8.84 -9.25
C VAL A 923 20.85 8.14 -9.95
N ARG A 924 20.82 6.80 -9.94
CA ARG A 924 21.71 5.96 -10.74
C ARG A 924 20.88 5.34 -11.87
N ILE A 925 21.45 5.29 -13.07
CA ILE A 925 20.83 4.63 -14.23
C ILE A 925 21.84 3.65 -14.81
N SER A 926 21.49 2.37 -14.85
CA SER A 926 22.43 1.27 -15.10
C SER A 926 21.73 0.11 -15.80
N PRO A 927 21.38 0.24 -17.11
CA PRO A 927 20.69 -0.82 -17.85
C PRO A 927 21.43 -2.16 -17.78
N PRO A 928 20.75 -3.26 -17.44
CA PRO A 928 21.39 -4.55 -17.20
C PRO A 928 22.07 -5.09 -18.46
N VAL A 929 23.15 -5.85 -18.27
CA VAL A 929 23.64 -6.80 -19.29
C VAL A 929 22.94 -8.12 -19.00
N SER A 930 21.95 -8.46 -19.83
CA SER A 930 21.09 -9.63 -19.63
C SER A 930 20.49 -10.09 -20.97
N ARG A 931 19.72 -11.18 -20.95
CA ARG A 931 18.91 -11.66 -22.07
C ARG A 931 17.72 -10.75 -22.41
N LEU A 932 17.34 -9.82 -21.52
CA LEU A 932 16.30 -8.83 -21.79
C LEU A 932 16.82 -7.86 -22.86
N ARG A 933 16.05 -7.68 -23.94
CA ARG A 933 16.47 -6.90 -25.11
C ARG A 933 16.07 -5.44 -25.00
N ALA A 934 14.95 -5.13 -24.37
CA ALA A 934 14.51 -3.76 -24.15
C ALA A 934 13.73 -3.64 -22.84
N ALA A 935 13.79 -2.46 -22.23
CA ALA A 935 12.86 -2.02 -21.19
C ALA A 935 12.70 -0.49 -21.23
N ALA A 936 11.47 -0.02 -21.06
CA ALA A 936 11.12 1.38 -20.98
C ALA A 936 10.17 1.65 -19.81
N GLY A 937 10.37 2.77 -19.13
CA GLY A 937 9.64 3.04 -17.90
C GLY A 937 9.92 4.40 -17.27
N THR A 938 9.15 4.69 -16.23
CA THR A 938 9.28 5.90 -15.42
C THR A 938 9.04 5.59 -13.94
N GLU A 939 9.74 6.29 -13.06
CA GLU A 939 9.47 6.29 -11.62
C GLU A 939 9.17 7.72 -11.16
N TRP A 940 8.16 7.89 -10.29
CA TRP A 940 7.81 9.19 -9.72
C TRP A 940 8.60 9.51 -8.44
N THR A 941 9.27 10.66 -8.44
CA THR A 941 9.99 11.19 -7.27
C THR A 941 9.40 12.53 -6.82
N GLU A 942 9.73 13.02 -5.62
CA GLU A 942 9.38 14.40 -5.19
C GLU A 942 10.01 15.49 -6.09
N ARG A 943 10.89 15.11 -7.03
CA ARG A 943 11.48 16.00 -8.04
C ARG A 943 10.88 15.79 -9.43
N GLY A 944 9.84 14.98 -9.56
CA GLY A 944 9.15 14.64 -10.80
C GLY A 944 9.55 13.27 -11.33
N PRO A 945 9.03 12.89 -12.52
CA PRO A 945 9.30 11.58 -13.09
C PRO A 945 10.72 11.53 -13.64
N VAL A 946 11.44 10.45 -13.32
CA VAL A 946 12.67 10.05 -14.00
C VAL A 946 12.30 8.97 -15.02
N GLY A 947 12.72 9.12 -16.27
CA GLY A 947 12.41 8.18 -17.35
C GLY A 947 13.64 7.50 -17.92
N VAL A 948 13.52 6.21 -18.20
CA VAL A 948 14.56 5.35 -18.79
C VAL A 948 13.93 4.52 -19.90
N ASP A 949 14.63 4.39 -21.02
CA ASP A 949 14.17 3.73 -22.24
C ASP A 949 15.41 3.19 -22.95
N TRP A 950 15.60 1.86 -22.98
CA TRP A 950 16.79 1.23 -23.56
C TRP A 950 16.47 0.00 -24.41
N GLU A 951 17.27 -0.22 -25.45
CA GLU A 951 17.21 -1.37 -26.35
C GLU A 951 18.63 -1.88 -26.66
N ARG A 952 18.79 -3.21 -26.78
CA ARG A 952 20.01 -3.90 -27.21
C ARG A 952 19.74 -4.63 -28.53
N GLY A 953 20.21 -4.05 -29.62
CA GLY A 953 20.01 -4.53 -30.98
C GLY A 953 21.31 -4.97 -31.68
N GLY A 954 21.24 -5.12 -33.00
CA GLY A 954 22.41 -5.44 -33.83
C GLY A 954 23.47 -4.32 -33.90
N HIS A 955 23.17 -3.14 -33.35
CA HIS A 955 24.04 -1.97 -33.26
C HIS A 955 24.58 -1.71 -31.84
N GLY A 956 24.36 -2.65 -30.90
CA GLY A 956 24.75 -2.50 -29.50
C GLY A 956 23.62 -1.91 -28.64
N LEU A 957 23.98 -1.21 -27.56
CA LEU A 957 23.05 -0.54 -26.65
C LEU A 957 22.65 0.86 -27.15
N GLU A 958 21.35 1.10 -27.27
CA GLU A 958 20.73 2.42 -27.29
C GLU A 958 20.05 2.70 -25.95
N LEU A 959 20.19 3.91 -25.42
CA LEU A 959 19.57 4.36 -24.17
C LEU A 959 19.14 5.82 -24.29
N ALA A 960 17.89 6.11 -23.96
CA ALA A 960 17.37 7.44 -23.67
C ALA A 960 17.05 7.59 -22.17
N VAL A 961 17.49 8.69 -21.58
CA VAL A 961 17.21 9.09 -20.20
C VAL A 961 16.50 10.43 -20.20
N SER A 962 15.47 10.58 -19.37
CA SER A 962 14.81 11.86 -19.08
C SER A 962 14.96 12.19 -17.60
N VAL A 963 15.80 13.18 -17.28
CA VAL A 963 16.05 13.65 -15.90
C VAL A 963 15.25 14.95 -15.64
N PRO A 964 14.50 15.09 -14.53
CA PRO A 964 13.82 16.34 -14.23
C PRO A 964 14.80 17.45 -13.80
N VAL A 965 14.34 18.70 -13.78
CA VAL A 965 15.14 19.85 -13.33
C VAL A 965 15.58 19.66 -11.88
N ASN A 966 16.83 20.02 -11.56
CA ASN A 966 17.37 19.93 -10.20
C ASN A 966 17.51 18.48 -9.67
N VAL A 967 17.75 17.52 -10.58
CA VAL A 967 18.22 16.15 -10.31
C VAL A 967 19.49 15.88 -11.12
N THR A 968 20.41 15.07 -10.58
CA THR A 968 21.60 14.58 -11.29
C THR A 968 21.54 13.06 -11.42
N ALA A 969 21.72 12.55 -12.63
CA ALA A 969 21.83 11.12 -12.90
C ALA A 969 23.29 10.68 -13.09
N THR A 970 23.67 9.59 -12.43
CA THR A 970 24.90 8.84 -12.71
C THR A 970 24.54 7.67 -13.63
N VAL A 971 24.87 7.79 -14.92
CA VAL A 971 24.61 6.73 -15.92
C VAL A 971 25.84 5.82 -16.01
N VAL A 972 25.66 4.51 -15.81
CA VAL A 972 26.72 3.51 -15.86
C VAL A 972 26.44 2.52 -16.99
N LEU A 973 27.33 2.48 -17.98
CA LEU A 973 27.21 1.62 -19.16
C LEU A 973 28.37 0.60 -19.20
N PRO A 974 28.18 -0.59 -19.81
CA PRO A 974 29.26 -1.54 -20.05
C PRO A 974 30.37 -0.94 -20.94
N ALA A 975 31.62 -1.39 -20.84
CA ALA A 975 32.65 -0.92 -21.76
C ALA A 975 32.42 -1.44 -23.18
N ALA A 976 32.18 -0.53 -24.12
CA ALA A 976 32.04 -0.81 -25.55
C ALA A 976 33.38 -0.69 -26.30
N PRO A 977 33.71 -1.57 -27.27
CA PRO A 977 35.00 -1.55 -27.98
C PRO A 977 35.35 -0.24 -28.69
N ARG A 978 34.35 0.56 -29.09
CA ARG A 978 34.49 1.87 -29.73
C ARG A 978 33.94 3.03 -28.87
N GLY A 979 33.57 2.73 -27.62
CA GLY A 979 32.91 3.66 -26.70
C GLY A 979 31.48 4.04 -27.13
N TYR A 980 30.89 4.99 -26.40
CA TYR A 980 29.55 5.52 -26.68
C TYR A 980 29.61 6.89 -27.36
N ARG A 981 28.63 7.15 -28.21
CA ARG A 981 28.18 8.49 -28.55
C ARG A 981 27.13 8.92 -27.53
N ALA A 982 27.35 10.02 -26.82
CA ALA A 982 26.40 10.57 -25.85
C ALA A 982 26.05 12.02 -26.23
N TRP A 983 24.77 12.38 -26.25
CA TRP A 983 24.30 13.73 -26.60
C TRP A 983 22.94 14.05 -25.99
N GLY A 984 22.60 15.33 -25.89
CA GLY A 984 21.27 15.79 -25.45
C GLY A 984 21.33 16.94 -24.47
N ALA A 985 20.16 17.28 -23.91
CA ALA A 985 19.98 18.42 -23.03
C ALA A 985 20.71 18.26 -21.68
N GLY A 986 20.80 17.05 -21.15
CA GLY A 986 21.48 16.77 -19.87
C GLY A 986 23.01 16.90 -19.89
N ALA A 987 23.60 17.33 -21.00
CA ALA A 987 25.03 17.62 -21.16
C ALA A 987 25.96 16.51 -20.59
N PRO A 988 25.84 15.26 -21.07
CA PRO A 988 26.53 14.10 -20.50
C PRO A 988 28.06 14.30 -20.49
N ARG A 989 28.69 14.00 -19.36
CA ARG A 989 30.15 14.03 -19.20
C ARG A 989 30.65 12.71 -18.65
N VAL A 990 31.65 12.10 -19.31
CA VAL A 990 32.38 10.96 -18.75
C VAL A 990 33.11 11.41 -17.49
N VAL A 991 32.97 10.65 -16.40
CA VAL A 991 33.63 10.89 -15.10
C VAL A 991 34.50 9.73 -14.64
N ASP A 992 34.24 8.51 -15.14
CA ASP A 992 35.07 7.32 -14.95
C ASP A 992 35.02 6.42 -16.20
N SER A 993 36.12 5.74 -16.49
CA SER A 993 36.24 4.75 -17.55
C SER A 993 37.32 3.74 -17.19
N GLY A 994 36.90 2.54 -16.80
CA GLY A 994 37.73 1.51 -16.19
C GLY A 994 36.89 0.29 -15.82
N ASP A 995 37.51 -0.80 -15.36
CA ASP A 995 36.83 -1.97 -14.80
C ASP A 995 35.64 -2.53 -15.64
N GLY A 996 35.76 -2.48 -16.96
CA GLY A 996 34.71 -2.95 -17.87
C GLY A 996 33.46 -2.08 -17.96
N ARG A 997 33.52 -0.80 -17.54
CA ARG A 997 32.41 0.16 -17.58
C ARG A 997 32.83 1.57 -18.01
N VAL A 998 31.85 2.39 -18.37
CA VAL A 998 31.96 3.84 -18.58
C VAL A 998 30.88 4.53 -17.75
N VAL A 999 31.26 5.55 -16.99
CA VAL A 999 30.35 6.30 -16.10
C VAL A 999 30.21 7.73 -16.59
N PHE A 1000 28.96 8.19 -16.70
CA PHE A 1000 28.60 9.55 -17.07
C PHE A 1000 27.85 10.25 -15.94
N THR A 1001 28.11 11.54 -15.75
CA THR A 1001 27.20 12.45 -15.04
C THR A 1001 26.31 13.15 -16.05
N VAL A 1002 25.00 13.21 -15.76
CA VAL A 1002 23.96 13.79 -16.60
C VAL A 1002 23.05 14.70 -15.76
N GLY A 1003 22.86 15.94 -16.19
CA GLY A 1003 21.90 16.87 -15.59
C GLY A 1003 20.49 16.74 -16.20
N SER A 1004 19.63 17.73 -15.92
CA SER A 1004 18.24 17.74 -16.38
C SER A 1004 18.05 17.73 -17.90
N GLY A 1005 16.91 17.19 -18.34
CA GLY A 1005 16.50 17.08 -19.74
C GLY A 1005 16.70 15.68 -20.32
N ARG A 1006 16.37 15.52 -21.62
CA ARG A 1006 16.54 14.26 -22.34
C ARG A 1006 17.97 14.10 -22.85
N THR A 1007 18.57 12.94 -22.61
CA THR A 1007 19.92 12.56 -23.02
C THR A 1007 19.89 11.18 -23.66
N HIS A 1008 20.68 11.00 -24.72
CA HIS A 1008 20.78 9.77 -25.51
C HIS A 1008 22.21 9.23 -25.47
N PHE A 1009 22.31 7.91 -25.48
CA PHE A 1009 23.54 7.13 -25.56
C PHE A 1009 23.37 6.05 -26.63
N GLU A 1010 24.40 5.87 -27.46
CA GLU A 1010 24.43 4.96 -28.60
C GLU A 1010 25.82 4.32 -28.66
N GLU A 1011 25.90 2.99 -28.72
CA GLU A 1011 27.16 2.25 -28.93
C GLU A 1011 27.72 2.48 -30.36
N ARG A 1012 29.03 2.31 -30.56
CA ARG A 1012 29.74 2.69 -31.82
C ARG A 1012 30.40 1.51 -32.54
#